data_AF-A0A0L0C741-F1
#
_entry.id   AF-A0A0L0C741-F1
#
_cell.length_a   1.000
_cell.length_b   1.000
_cell.length_c   1.000
_cell.angle_alpha   90.00
_cell.angle_beta   90.00
_cell.angle_gamma   90.00
#
_symmetry.space_group_name_H-M   'P 1'
#
loop_
_entity.id
_entity.type
_entity.pdbx_description
1 polymer ?
#
loop_
_entity_poly.entity_id
_entity_poly.type
_entity_poly.pdbx_seq_one_letter_code
_entity_poly.pdbx_strand_id
1 'polypeptide(L)'
;MGGCASKDKKDKVVDGDANAANATENTADGDKASAATTTEANGDATTNAEGKQDTMVDAAVLAKLEEGYAKLAASDSKSLLKKYLTKEVFDNLKNKKTPSFGSTLLDCIQSGLENHDSGVGIYAPDAEAYTVFADLFDPIIEDYHGGFKKTDKHPPRDFGDVSVFSNLDPNNEFVISTRVRCGRSLQGYPFNPCLTEAQYKEMEAKVSSTLSGLEGELKGKFYPLTGMEKSVQQQLIDDHFLFKEGDRFLQAANACRYWPSGRGIYHNDNKTFLVWCNEEDHLRIISMQMGGDLGEVYRRLVTAVNEIEKRIPFSHDDRLGFLTFCPTNLGTTIRASVHIKVPKLAANKAKLEEVAAKYNLQVRGTRGEHTEAEGGIYDISNKRRMGLTEFQAVKEMYDVYFLGIKMVKAWLMDNETTDQRLEHHRNPPTFISLEELFTKTGVEHFLINADDYQNDNVLQNLRKERNYSYEDEITCSEKCLVDYANKLKSFFTEHLHTDEEIRLVLDGSGYFDVRDNEENWIRIAVTKGDLIIIPAGIYHRFTLDTNNYIKAKRYFVGEPVWLPYNRPADDMDFRKEYLKHQQEGFKQLNKVKVFTQPNYTENFVQCILDANGEALKGSTLVVGGDGRFYCKEAAEIIIRMCAANGVSKLLVGQNGILSTPAVSSLIRHNKALGGIVLTASHNPGGPENDFGIKFNCENGGPAPDAFTNKIYELSLGIKAYKIVKGLQVDISKVGSNTFTVNNQPFVVEVIDSVANYVNHMKEIFDFAKLRDYVSGKTTGKPLKMRIDSLNGVTGSYVREIFLNCLGAAENCVVHTTPLPDFGGLHPDPNLTYAKDLVDAVANGDYDIGAAFDGDGDRNMIIGHKAFFVTPSDSLAVIAHYLECIPYFQKNGIQGFARSMPTASAVDLVGKKLGKEIFEVPTGWKYFGNLMDAGRLCLCGEESFGTGSNHIREKDGIWAVLAWLSIMQHTGKGIEDILKNHWSIYGRNYFTRYDYEECDLEPCNQMMATMEKTITDPSFAGKEFSSGGKSYKVKVADNFAYTDPVDKSVATKQGLRIVFEDGSRIVMRLSGTGSSGATVRLYIDSYEKDNVLGQASVMLKPLIDIALEISQLPKFTGRNAPTVIT
;
A
#
# COMPACT_ATOMS: atom_id res chain seq x y z
N MET A 1 -36.13 -27.92 50.24
CA MET A 1 -35.74 -28.50 51.56
C MET A 1 -34.64 -27.63 52.16
N GLY A 2 -34.25 -27.82 53.43
CA GLY A 2 -33.27 -26.95 54.12
C GLY A 2 -31.81 -27.17 53.64
N GLY A 3 -30.83 -26.41 54.14
CA GLY A 3 -30.86 -25.32 55.13
C GLY A 3 -29.85 -24.20 54.76
N CYS A 4 -29.91 -22.95 55.25
CA CYS A 4 -30.16 -22.42 56.61
C CYS A 4 -28.86 -22.25 57.45
N ALA A 5 -28.80 -21.15 58.21
CA ALA A 5 -27.71 -20.68 59.11
C ALA A 5 -26.38 -20.25 58.44
N SER A 6 -25.88 -19.01 58.41
CA SER A 6 -26.14 -17.69 59.07
C SER A 6 -25.33 -17.33 60.33
N LYS A 7 -25.02 -16.03 60.46
CA LYS A 7 -24.89 -15.22 61.71
C LYS A 7 -23.57 -15.27 62.52
N ASP A 8 -23.25 -14.30 63.39
CA ASP A 8 -23.91 -13.01 63.77
C ASP A 8 -22.80 -11.95 64.05
N LYS A 9 -22.97 -10.66 63.70
CA LYS A 9 -23.40 -9.52 64.56
C LYS A 9 -22.75 -9.34 65.94
N LYS A 10 -22.45 -8.07 66.27
CA LYS A 10 -22.78 -7.26 67.48
C LYS A 10 -22.23 -5.83 67.26
N ASP A 11 -22.66 -4.74 67.88
CA ASP A 11 -23.64 -4.33 68.91
C ASP A 11 -24.08 -2.88 68.51
N LYS A 12 -25.16 -2.18 68.91
CA LYS A 12 -26.31 -2.26 69.86
C LYS A 12 -27.50 -1.47 69.21
N VAL A 13 -28.77 -1.40 69.64
CA VAL A 13 -29.49 -1.09 70.92
C VAL A 13 -29.32 0.40 71.34
N VAL A 14 -30.23 1.35 71.04
CA VAL A 14 -31.68 1.53 71.32
C VAL A 14 -31.97 2.02 72.75
N ASP A 15 -32.53 3.24 72.90
CA ASP A 15 -33.84 3.48 73.55
C ASP A 15 -34.35 4.94 73.40
N GLY A 16 -35.67 5.14 73.47
CA GLY A 16 -36.36 6.45 73.58
C GLY A 16 -36.44 7.33 72.32
N ASP A 17 -37.52 8.10 72.06
CA ASP A 17 -38.82 8.21 72.75
C ASP A 17 -39.93 8.63 71.76
N ALA A 18 -41.20 8.57 72.17
CA ALA A 18 -42.35 8.55 71.27
C ALA A 18 -43.04 9.90 71.00
N ASN A 19 -43.54 10.08 69.77
CA ASN A 19 -44.99 10.18 69.52
C ASN A 19 -45.32 10.13 68.02
N ALA A 20 -46.42 9.46 67.66
CA ALA A 20 -46.94 9.38 66.30
C ALA A 20 -48.46 9.24 66.30
N ALA A 21 -49.12 9.83 65.30
CA ALA A 21 -50.53 9.62 65.00
C ALA A 21 -50.72 9.58 63.48
N ASN A 22 -51.09 8.41 62.95
CA ASN A 22 -51.37 8.22 61.53
C ASN A 22 -52.82 8.57 61.20
N ALA A 23 -53.04 9.10 59.99
CA ALA A 23 -54.25 8.83 59.21
C ALA A 23 -53.91 8.87 57.72
N THR A 24 -54.47 7.93 56.96
CA THR A 24 -54.36 7.80 55.51
C THR A 24 -55.63 8.29 54.83
N GLU A 25 -55.55 8.89 53.64
CA GLU A 25 -56.21 8.36 52.42
C GLU A 25 -55.90 9.19 51.15
N ASN A 26 -56.38 8.69 50.00
CA ASN A 26 -56.04 9.16 48.65
C ASN A 26 -56.64 10.52 48.30
N THR A 27 -55.91 11.36 47.57
CA THR A 27 -56.08 11.59 46.11
C THR A 27 -55.03 12.59 45.62
N ALA A 28 -54.88 12.75 44.30
CA ALA A 28 -53.94 13.68 43.70
C ALA A 28 -54.68 14.78 42.93
N ASP A 29 -54.32 16.04 43.18
CA ASP A 29 -54.21 17.09 42.17
C ASP A 29 -53.18 18.15 42.65
N GLY A 30 -52.74 19.05 41.77
CA GLY A 30 -51.51 19.83 42.00
C GLY A 30 -51.63 21.36 42.17
N ASP A 31 -50.52 22.02 41.84
CA ASP A 31 -50.38 23.43 41.37
C ASP A 31 -50.04 24.56 42.38
N LYS A 32 -48.84 25.16 42.19
CA LYS A 32 -48.40 26.56 42.54
C LYS A 32 -48.40 26.99 44.03
N ALA A 33 -47.75 28.08 44.49
CA ALA A 33 -46.59 28.92 44.09
C ALA A 33 -46.08 29.58 45.42
N SER A 34 -44.92 30.25 45.60
CA SER A 34 -44.28 31.40 44.92
C SER A 34 -42.85 31.56 45.50
N ALA A 35 -41.81 31.99 44.78
CA ALA A 35 -41.52 33.32 44.21
C ALA A 35 -41.35 34.46 45.25
N ALA A 36 -40.12 34.98 45.34
CA ALA A 36 -39.76 36.25 45.98
C ALA A 36 -39.08 37.16 44.94
N THR A 37 -39.25 38.47 45.06
CA THR A 37 -39.11 39.43 43.95
C THR A 37 -37.93 40.40 44.09
N THR A 38 -37.46 40.93 42.94
CA THR A 38 -37.12 42.37 42.83
C THR A 38 -37.16 42.90 41.38
N THR A 39 -38.13 43.78 41.13
CA THR A 39 -38.11 44.96 40.22
C THR A 39 -37.62 44.83 38.76
N GLU A 40 -38.57 44.89 37.83
CA GLU A 40 -38.38 45.40 36.46
C GLU A 40 -38.53 46.94 36.39
N ALA A 41 -38.27 47.52 35.21
CA ALA A 41 -38.70 48.87 34.83
C ALA A 41 -39.36 48.82 33.43
N ASN A 42 -40.56 49.40 33.31
CA ASN A 42 -41.43 49.24 32.13
C ASN A 42 -40.98 50.03 30.89
N GLY A 43 -41.32 49.50 29.70
CA GLY A 43 -41.03 50.09 28.39
C GLY A 43 -42.08 49.80 27.31
N ASP A 44 -43.35 49.70 27.71
CA ASP A 44 -44.61 49.73 26.93
C ASP A 44 -44.67 49.12 25.51
N ALA A 45 -45.50 48.09 25.33
CA ALA A 45 -45.85 47.52 24.04
C ALA A 45 -47.37 47.37 23.93
N THR A 46 -47.99 48.12 23.01
CA THR A 46 -49.45 48.16 22.86
C THR A 46 -50.00 46.87 22.27
N THR A 47 -51.01 46.31 22.93
CA THR A 47 -51.76 45.14 22.44
C THR A 47 -52.80 45.54 21.41
N ASN A 48 -52.93 44.73 20.35
CA ASN A 48 -54.14 44.60 19.55
C ASN A 48 -54.57 43.14 19.61
N ALA A 49 -55.86 42.89 19.80
CA ALA A 49 -56.39 41.54 20.02
C ALA A 49 -57.30 41.11 18.87
N GLU A 50 -56.86 40.13 18.07
CA GLU A 50 -57.72 39.12 17.44
C GLU A 50 -56.87 38.06 16.70
N GLY A 51 -57.23 36.77 16.87
CA GLY A 51 -56.97 35.71 15.89
C GLY A 51 -55.54 35.10 15.79
N LYS A 52 -55.44 33.83 16.23
CA LYS A 52 -54.35 32.85 15.98
C LYS A 52 -52.99 33.16 16.64
N GLN A 53 -52.29 32.10 17.07
CA GLN A 53 -50.82 32.13 17.21
C GLN A 53 -50.22 32.40 15.82
N ASP A 54 -49.25 33.32 15.74
CA ASP A 54 -48.65 33.68 14.46
C ASP A 54 -47.65 32.62 13.99
N THR A 55 -48.19 31.65 13.24
CA THR A 55 -47.45 30.56 12.62
C THR A 55 -46.66 30.98 11.39
N MET A 56 -46.76 32.23 10.93
CA MET A 56 -45.96 32.71 9.80
C MET A 56 -44.51 32.92 10.22
N VAL A 57 -43.57 32.63 9.31
CA VAL A 57 -42.17 33.02 9.44
C VAL A 57 -42.06 34.51 9.09
N ASP A 58 -41.17 35.24 9.78
CA ASP A 58 -41.01 36.68 9.58
C ASP A 58 -40.67 37.03 8.12
N ALA A 59 -41.17 38.16 7.64
CA ALA A 59 -41.05 38.57 6.25
C ALA A 59 -39.59 38.77 5.79
N ALA A 60 -38.69 39.21 6.67
CA ALA A 60 -37.27 39.34 6.35
C ALA A 60 -36.55 37.98 6.38
N VAL A 61 -36.99 37.04 7.23
CA VAL A 61 -36.51 35.64 7.21
C VAL A 61 -36.96 34.93 5.93
N LEU A 62 -38.22 35.10 5.51
CA LEU A 62 -38.74 34.58 4.24
C LEU A 62 -38.01 35.19 3.03
N ALA A 63 -37.72 36.49 3.04
CA ALA A 63 -36.93 37.13 1.99
C ALA A 63 -35.51 36.55 1.88
N LYS A 64 -34.80 36.38 3.01
CA LYS A 64 -33.50 35.70 3.05
C LYS A 64 -33.57 34.26 2.55
N LEU A 65 -34.63 33.52 2.90
CA LEU A 65 -34.83 32.14 2.46
C LEU A 65 -35.02 32.05 0.94
N GLU A 66 -35.87 32.87 0.32
CA GLU A 66 -36.06 32.86 -1.14
C GLU A 66 -34.81 33.35 -1.88
N GLU A 67 -34.12 34.39 -1.39
CA GLU A 67 -32.87 34.89 -2.00
C GLU A 67 -31.74 33.87 -1.93
N GLY A 68 -31.52 33.28 -0.74
CA GLY A 68 -30.53 32.23 -0.52
C GLY A 68 -30.86 30.96 -1.30
N TYR A 69 -32.14 30.55 -1.33
CA TYR A 69 -32.58 29.43 -2.14
C TYR A 69 -32.31 29.67 -3.62
N ALA A 70 -32.61 30.86 -4.16
CA ALA A 70 -32.33 31.19 -5.56
C ALA A 70 -30.83 31.13 -5.88
N LYS A 71 -29.97 31.62 -4.98
CA LYS A 71 -28.49 31.52 -5.10
C LYS A 71 -28.02 30.07 -5.07
N LEU A 72 -28.46 29.27 -4.10
CA LEU A 72 -28.10 27.86 -4.00
C LEU A 72 -28.62 27.07 -5.22
N ALA A 73 -29.86 27.34 -5.67
CA ALA A 73 -30.47 26.72 -6.84
C ALA A 73 -29.69 27.03 -8.13
N ALA A 74 -29.20 28.25 -8.31
CA ALA A 74 -28.35 28.64 -9.44
C ALA A 74 -26.90 28.14 -9.36
N SER A 75 -26.40 27.81 -8.15
CA SER A 75 -25.03 27.35 -7.95
C SER A 75 -24.76 25.93 -8.48
N ASP A 76 -23.48 25.62 -8.67
CA ASP A 76 -22.95 24.31 -8.99
C ASP A 76 -22.64 23.44 -7.75
N SER A 77 -23.10 23.84 -6.56
CA SER A 77 -22.90 23.13 -5.27
C SER A 77 -23.11 21.62 -5.36
N LYS A 78 -22.31 20.87 -4.60
CA LYS A 78 -22.42 19.41 -4.45
C LYS A 78 -22.94 18.99 -3.06
N SER A 79 -23.41 19.94 -2.26
CA SER A 79 -23.89 19.72 -0.89
C SER A 79 -25.11 18.79 -0.83
N LEU A 80 -25.24 18.02 0.25
CA LEU A 80 -26.48 17.26 0.50
C LEU A 80 -27.70 18.19 0.65
N LEU A 81 -27.52 19.39 1.20
CA LEU A 81 -28.52 20.46 1.17
C LEU A 81 -29.02 20.74 -0.26
N LYS A 82 -28.11 21.03 -1.20
CA LYS A 82 -28.45 21.26 -2.63
C LYS A 82 -29.13 20.05 -3.28
N LYS A 83 -28.75 18.82 -2.89
CA LYS A 83 -29.31 17.57 -3.42
C LYS A 83 -30.78 17.36 -3.00
N TYR A 84 -31.14 17.71 -1.76
CA TYR A 84 -32.45 17.37 -1.18
C TYR A 84 -33.39 18.56 -0.91
N LEU A 85 -32.89 19.79 -0.87
CA LEU A 85 -33.71 21.01 -0.85
C LEU A 85 -34.26 21.30 -2.25
N THR A 86 -35.21 20.49 -2.72
CA THR A 86 -35.97 20.77 -3.95
C THR A 86 -36.88 21.98 -3.73
N LYS A 87 -37.42 22.59 -4.82
CA LYS A 87 -38.36 23.73 -4.67
C LYS A 87 -39.62 23.32 -3.91
N GLU A 88 -40.10 22.10 -4.10
CA GLU A 88 -41.22 21.53 -3.34
C GLU A 88 -40.90 21.39 -1.85
N VAL A 89 -39.77 20.78 -1.48
CA VAL A 89 -39.33 20.67 -0.08
C VAL A 89 -39.13 22.05 0.54
N PHE A 90 -38.49 22.98 -0.17
CA PHE A 90 -38.30 24.35 0.28
C PHE A 90 -39.65 25.08 0.51
N ASP A 91 -40.58 25.04 -0.44
CA ASP A 91 -41.87 25.72 -0.33
C ASP A 91 -42.76 25.12 0.77
N ASN A 92 -42.65 23.81 1.02
CA ASN A 92 -43.32 23.10 2.12
C ASN A 92 -42.70 23.40 3.50
N LEU A 93 -41.40 23.73 3.58
CA LEU A 93 -40.67 23.92 4.84
C LEU A 93 -40.46 25.39 5.26
N LYS A 94 -40.36 26.34 4.31
CA LYS A 94 -39.95 27.73 4.58
C LYS A 94 -40.85 28.51 5.56
N ASN A 95 -42.09 28.07 5.74
CA ASN A 95 -43.07 28.67 6.64
C ASN A 95 -43.20 27.93 7.99
N LYS A 96 -42.45 26.84 8.24
CA LYS A 96 -42.50 26.10 9.51
C LYS A 96 -41.59 26.74 10.58
N LYS A 97 -41.99 26.59 11.85
CA LYS A 97 -41.24 26.93 13.06
C LYS A 97 -41.24 25.73 14.03
N THR A 98 -40.23 25.58 14.88
CA THR A 98 -40.26 24.59 15.96
C THR A 98 -41.15 25.04 17.13
N PRO A 99 -42.02 24.19 17.70
CA PRO A 99 -42.98 24.59 18.73
C PRO A 99 -42.38 25.24 19.99
N SER A 100 -41.25 24.72 20.49
CA SER A 100 -40.68 25.13 21.78
C SER A 100 -39.68 26.29 21.66
N PHE A 101 -38.99 26.42 20.53
CA PHE A 101 -37.89 27.38 20.35
C PHE A 101 -38.12 28.39 19.21
N GLY A 102 -39.14 28.18 18.37
CA GLY A 102 -39.48 29.08 17.26
C GLY A 102 -38.54 29.02 16.05
N SER A 103 -37.58 28.08 16.06
CA SER A 103 -36.52 27.95 15.07
C SER A 103 -37.06 27.71 13.67
N THR A 104 -36.48 28.37 12.67
CA THR A 104 -36.96 28.38 11.29
C THR A 104 -36.13 27.49 10.37
N LEU A 105 -36.58 27.31 9.13
CA LEU A 105 -35.76 26.68 8.09
C LEU A 105 -34.42 27.40 7.89
N LEU A 106 -34.37 28.73 8.06
CA LEU A 106 -33.14 29.50 7.85
C LEU A 106 -32.06 29.11 8.87
N ASP A 107 -32.45 28.95 10.13
CA ASP A 107 -31.54 28.53 11.22
C ASP A 107 -30.97 27.13 11.00
N CYS A 108 -31.64 26.30 10.18
CA CYS A 108 -31.13 25.00 9.75
C CYS A 108 -30.11 25.12 8.61
N ILE A 109 -30.41 25.93 7.58
CA ILE A 109 -29.73 25.87 6.27
C ILE A 109 -28.79 27.04 5.96
N GLN A 110 -28.76 28.12 6.77
CA GLN A 110 -27.99 29.35 6.50
C GLN A 110 -26.53 29.04 6.12
N SER A 111 -25.87 28.13 6.82
CA SER A 111 -24.47 27.75 6.56
C SER A 111 -24.24 27.24 5.14
N GLY A 112 -25.13 26.41 4.59
CA GLY A 112 -25.06 25.92 3.21
C GLY A 112 -25.58 26.90 2.16
N LEU A 113 -26.39 27.90 2.54
CA LEU A 113 -26.77 29.03 1.68
C LEU A 113 -25.61 30.03 1.51
N GLU A 114 -24.74 30.18 2.52
CA GLU A 114 -23.56 31.05 2.47
C GLU A 114 -22.32 30.32 1.94
N ASN A 115 -22.16 29.03 2.26
CA ASN A 115 -20.99 28.21 1.91
C ASN A 115 -21.39 27.07 0.96
N HIS A 116 -21.56 27.38 -0.33
CA HIS A 116 -21.97 26.43 -1.38
C HIS A 116 -21.04 25.20 -1.54
N ASP A 117 -19.81 25.25 -1.03
CA ASP A 117 -18.83 24.17 -1.08
C ASP A 117 -18.85 23.24 0.15
N SER A 118 -19.77 23.45 1.10
CA SER A 118 -20.01 22.50 2.20
C SER A 118 -20.45 21.13 1.67
N GLY A 119 -19.94 20.04 2.26
CA GLY A 119 -20.37 18.68 1.88
C GLY A 119 -21.83 18.36 2.27
N VAL A 120 -22.30 18.92 3.39
CA VAL A 120 -23.65 18.64 3.94
C VAL A 120 -24.52 19.89 3.94
N GLY A 121 -24.03 21.01 4.48
CA GLY A 121 -24.68 22.33 4.40
C GLY A 121 -25.84 22.60 5.36
N ILE A 122 -26.22 21.65 6.22
CA ILE A 122 -27.34 21.78 7.18
C ILE A 122 -26.92 21.42 8.61
N TYR A 123 -27.46 22.16 9.58
CA TYR A 123 -27.33 21.90 11.02
C TYR A 123 -28.73 21.92 11.66
N ALA A 124 -28.89 21.34 12.84
CA ALA A 124 -30.13 21.42 13.61
C ALA A 124 -30.11 22.63 14.57
N PRO A 125 -31.12 23.52 14.57
CA PRO A 125 -31.21 24.60 15.54
C PRO A 125 -31.71 24.18 16.92
N ASP A 126 -32.39 23.04 17.01
CA ASP A 126 -32.85 22.39 18.25
C ASP A 126 -33.21 20.92 17.97
N ALA A 127 -33.69 20.20 19.00
CA ALA A 127 -34.09 18.80 18.90
C ALA A 127 -35.39 18.56 18.10
N GLU A 128 -36.34 19.50 18.09
CA GLU A 128 -37.62 19.40 17.39
C GLU A 128 -37.45 19.58 15.87
N ALA A 129 -36.41 20.30 15.45
CA ALA A 129 -36.08 20.53 14.05
C ALA A 129 -35.94 19.24 13.23
N TYR A 130 -35.40 18.16 13.82
CA TYR A 130 -35.33 16.84 13.20
C TYR A 130 -36.70 16.23 12.85
N THR A 131 -37.78 16.69 13.50
CA THR A 131 -39.16 16.28 13.25
C THR A 131 -39.90 17.30 12.38
N VAL A 132 -39.74 18.60 12.64
CA VAL A 132 -40.44 19.69 11.92
C VAL A 132 -39.95 19.84 10.49
N PHE A 133 -38.63 19.71 10.28
CA PHE A 133 -37.97 19.76 8.97
C PHE A 133 -37.52 18.36 8.51
N ALA A 134 -38.17 17.30 8.99
CA ALA A 134 -37.87 15.90 8.66
C ALA A 134 -37.84 15.63 7.14
N ASP A 135 -38.67 16.33 6.38
CA ASP A 135 -38.75 16.23 4.90
C ASP A 135 -37.42 16.62 4.19
N LEU A 136 -36.51 17.29 4.91
CA LEU A 136 -35.14 17.63 4.49
C LEU A 136 -34.08 16.85 5.29
N PHE A 137 -34.25 16.69 6.61
CA PHE A 137 -33.29 15.96 7.44
C PHE A 137 -33.24 14.46 7.14
N ASP A 138 -34.38 13.78 6.99
CA ASP A 138 -34.43 12.33 6.79
C ASP A 138 -33.64 11.86 5.55
N PRO A 139 -33.82 12.42 4.34
CA PRO A 139 -33.05 11.98 3.18
C PRO A 139 -31.55 12.32 3.28
N ILE A 140 -31.18 13.39 3.99
CA ILE A 140 -29.78 13.74 4.27
C ILE A 140 -29.16 12.75 5.26
N ILE A 141 -29.91 12.33 6.28
CA ILE A 141 -29.51 11.31 7.26
C ILE A 141 -29.38 9.94 6.58
N GLU A 142 -30.33 9.56 5.72
CA GLU A 142 -30.31 8.28 4.99
C GLU A 142 -29.11 8.21 4.03
N ASP A 143 -28.83 9.26 3.26
CA ASP A 143 -27.70 9.33 2.33
C ASP A 143 -26.34 9.34 3.05
N TYR A 144 -26.20 10.14 4.12
CA TYR A 144 -24.94 10.28 4.85
C TYR A 144 -24.60 9.06 5.73
N HIS A 145 -25.59 8.49 6.43
CA HIS A 145 -25.39 7.35 7.34
C HIS A 145 -25.55 5.98 6.66
N GLY A 146 -25.52 5.93 5.32
CA GLY A 146 -25.40 4.69 4.55
C GLY A 146 -26.68 3.85 4.45
N GLY A 147 -27.84 4.52 4.36
CA GLY A 147 -29.15 3.89 4.17
C GLY A 147 -29.99 3.74 5.45
N PHE A 148 -29.71 4.52 6.50
CA PHE A 148 -30.51 4.55 7.73
C PHE A 148 -31.81 5.34 7.54
N LYS A 149 -32.94 4.65 7.46
CA LYS A 149 -34.21 5.18 6.97
C LYS A 149 -35.06 5.87 8.02
N LYS A 150 -36.05 6.62 7.56
CA LYS A 150 -37.17 7.15 8.37
C LYS A 150 -37.91 6.06 9.18
N THR A 151 -37.91 4.81 8.70
CA THR A 151 -38.56 3.64 9.33
C THR A 151 -37.74 2.95 10.40
N ASP A 152 -36.43 3.20 10.44
CA ASP A 152 -35.51 2.43 11.26
C ASP A 152 -35.52 2.95 12.71
N LYS A 153 -34.78 2.30 13.61
CA LYS A 153 -34.58 2.77 14.99
C LYS A 153 -33.13 2.67 15.42
N HIS A 154 -32.72 3.55 16.33
CA HIS A 154 -31.44 3.39 17.00
C HIS A 154 -31.56 2.22 17.98
N PRO A 155 -30.53 1.35 18.12
CA PRO A 155 -30.54 0.38 19.20
C PRO A 155 -30.51 1.12 20.56
N PRO A 156 -31.13 0.57 21.62
CA PRO A 156 -31.02 1.15 22.96
C PRO A 156 -29.56 1.27 23.40
N ARG A 157 -29.26 2.28 24.23
CA ARG A 157 -27.92 2.47 24.83
C ARG A 157 -27.43 1.18 25.48
N ASP A 158 -26.25 0.73 25.06
CA ASP A 158 -25.57 -0.43 25.65
C ASP A 158 -24.06 -0.24 25.60
N PHE A 159 -23.45 -0.14 26.78
CA PHE A 159 -22.01 -0.02 26.95
C PHE A 159 -21.28 -1.38 26.91
N GLY A 160 -22.02 -2.49 26.98
CA GLY A 160 -21.52 -3.87 26.91
C GLY A 160 -20.59 -4.27 28.06
N ASP A 161 -19.92 -5.41 27.91
CA ASP A 161 -18.87 -5.83 28.83
C ASP A 161 -17.57 -5.07 28.54
N VAL A 162 -17.38 -3.99 29.29
CA VAL A 162 -16.20 -3.11 29.25
C VAL A 162 -14.88 -3.80 29.62
N SER A 163 -14.88 -5.07 30.04
CA SER A 163 -13.68 -5.88 30.28
C SER A 163 -13.17 -6.63 29.04
N VAL A 164 -14.03 -6.82 28.02
CA VAL A 164 -13.69 -7.49 26.75
C VAL A 164 -12.63 -6.72 25.95
N PHE A 165 -12.56 -5.39 26.14
CA PHE A 165 -11.52 -4.56 25.54
C PHE A 165 -10.24 -4.59 26.38
N SER A 166 -9.18 -5.12 25.76
CA SER A 166 -7.80 -5.17 26.25
C SER A 166 -6.94 -4.05 25.66
N ASN A 167 -5.66 -4.01 26.03
CA ASN A 167 -4.67 -3.17 25.36
C ASN A 167 -4.40 -3.71 23.95
N LEU A 168 -4.65 -2.86 22.95
CA LEU A 168 -4.41 -3.14 21.53
C LEU A 168 -2.92 -3.42 21.29
N ASP A 169 -2.04 -2.58 21.84
CA ASP A 169 -0.60 -2.63 21.64
C ASP A 169 0.12 -2.75 23.00
N PRO A 170 0.22 -3.98 23.56
CA PRO A 170 0.94 -4.23 24.82
C PRO A 170 2.42 -3.83 24.79
N ASN A 171 3.05 -3.87 23.61
CA ASN A 171 4.47 -3.58 23.44
C ASN A 171 4.75 -2.08 23.21
N ASN A 172 3.73 -1.30 22.81
CA ASN A 172 3.81 0.12 22.44
C ASN A 172 4.68 0.37 21.19
N GLU A 173 4.68 -0.57 20.25
CA GLU A 173 5.43 -0.50 19.00
C GLU A 173 4.81 0.50 18.00
N PHE A 174 3.48 0.50 17.91
CA PHE A 174 2.70 1.18 16.87
C PHE A 174 1.78 2.27 17.42
N VAL A 175 1.02 2.02 18.50
CA VAL A 175 0.02 2.96 19.03
C VAL A 175 0.66 3.97 19.97
N ILE A 176 0.62 5.24 19.58
CA ILE A 176 1.13 6.37 20.37
C ILE A 176 0.14 6.74 21.47
N SER A 177 -1.15 6.84 21.14
CA SER A 177 -2.19 7.20 22.10
C SER A 177 -3.56 6.71 21.67
N THR A 178 -4.36 6.28 22.64
CA THR A 178 -5.74 5.84 22.45
C THR A 178 -6.70 6.88 23.03
N ARG A 179 -7.82 7.13 22.34
CA ARG A 179 -8.82 8.14 22.69
C ARG A 179 -10.22 7.63 22.37
N VAL A 180 -11.17 7.78 23.29
CA VAL A 180 -12.60 7.54 23.02
C VAL A 180 -13.39 8.76 23.49
N ARG A 181 -14.28 9.27 22.64
CA ARG A 181 -15.05 10.50 22.87
C ARG A 181 -16.48 10.41 22.37
N CYS A 182 -17.38 11.16 23.00
CA CYS A 182 -18.77 11.33 22.58
C CYS A 182 -19.22 12.80 22.64
N GLY A 183 -20.20 13.15 21.81
CA GLY A 183 -20.98 14.38 21.92
C GLY A 183 -22.23 14.13 22.76
N ARG A 184 -22.64 15.12 23.56
CA ARG A 184 -23.89 15.09 24.33
C ARG A 184 -24.50 16.49 24.39
N SER A 185 -25.66 16.67 23.76
CA SER A 185 -26.47 17.88 23.90
C SER A 185 -27.34 17.79 25.15
N LEU A 186 -27.39 18.84 25.97
CA LEU A 186 -28.31 18.92 27.10
C LEU A 186 -29.78 18.89 26.66
N GLN A 187 -30.61 18.15 27.40
CA GLN A 187 -32.08 18.20 27.24
C GLN A 187 -32.63 19.55 27.73
N GLY A 188 -33.62 20.11 27.01
CA GLY A 188 -34.33 21.33 27.39
C GLY A 188 -33.72 22.65 26.91
N TYR A 189 -32.59 22.60 26.19
CA TYR A 189 -31.98 23.77 25.53
C TYR A 189 -32.09 23.62 24.00
N PRO A 190 -32.19 24.71 23.24
CA PRO A 190 -31.95 24.67 21.79
C PRO A 190 -30.46 24.41 21.52
N PHE A 191 -30.08 24.22 20.26
CA PHE A 191 -28.67 24.12 19.86
C PHE A 191 -28.14 25.50 19.40
N ASN A 192 -26.87 25.57 19.03
CA ASN A 192 -26.11 26.78 18.68
C ASN A 192 -26.86 27.93 17.96
N PRO A 193 -27.65 27.70 16.89
CA PRO A 193 -28.30 28.78 16.12
C PRO A 193 -29.34 29.54 16.93
N CYS A 194 -29.96 28.91 17.92
CA CYS A 194 -31.01 29.48 18.76
C CYS A 194 -30.60 29.61 20.23
N LEU A 195 -29.42 29.09 20.63
CA LEU A 195 -28.86 29.30 21.96
C LEU A 195 -28.46 30.77 22.17
N THR A 196 -28.96 31.36 23.26
CA THR A 196 -28.71 32.75 23.68
C THR A 196 -27.50 32.86 24.60
N GLU A 197 -26.87 34.04 24.70
CA GLU A 197 -25.71 34.25 25.60
C GLU A 197 -26.04 33.92 27.07
N ALA A 198 -27.27 34.16 27.51
CA ALA A 198 -27.73 33.79 28.86
C ALA A 198 -27.68 32.27 29.05
N GLN A 199 -28.20 31.48 28.10
CA GLN A 199 -28.17 30.02 28.15
C GLN A 199 -26.74 29.47 28.02
N TYR A 200 -25.87 30.10 27.22
CA TYR A 200 -24.43 29.76 27.17
C TYR A 200 -23.80 29.85 28.57
N LYS A 201 -24.01 30.96 29.30
CA LYS A 201 -23.48 31.18 30.66
C LYS A 201 -24.13 30.27 31.71
N GLU A 202 -25.44 30.08 31.65
CA GLU A 202 -26.19 29.17 32.53
C GLU A 202 -25.69 27.73 32.39
N MET A 203 -25.47 27.29 31.15
CA MET A 203 -24.96 25.97 30.82
C MET A 203 -23.51 25.81 31.29
N GLU A 204 -22.64 26.80 31.07
CA GLU A 204 -21.26 26.79 31.59
C GLU A 204 -21.26 26.59 33.12
N ALA A 205 -22.09 27.33 33.85
CA ALA A 205 -22.20 27.21 35.31
C ALA A 205 -22.73 25.84 35.75
N LYS A 206 -23.77 25.30 35.08
CA LYS A 206 -24.38 24.00 35.35
C LYS A 206 -23.40 22.84 35.10
N VAL A 207 -22.63 22.93 34.02
CA VAL A 207 -21.59 21.96 33.64
C VAL A 207 -20.40 22.05 34.58
N SER A 208 -19.86 23.25 34.82
CA SER A 208 -18.75 23.48 35.74
C SER A 208 -19.07 22.97 37.16
N SER A 209 -20.26 23.25 37.68
CA SER A 209 -20.75 22.74 38.97
C SER A 209 -20.84 21.20 38.99
N THR A 210 -21.39 20.59 37.93
CA THR A 210 -21.51 19.13 37.81
C THR A 210 -20.14 18.45 37.79
N LEU A 211 -19.22 18.93 36.94
CA LEU A 211 -17.89 18.34 36.76
C LEU A 211 -16.97 18.60 37.96
N SER A 212 -17.11 19.72 38.66
CA SER A 212 -16.36 19.99 39.90
C SER A 212 -16.74 19.06 41.06
N GLY A 213 -17.88 18.36 40.96
CA GLY A 213 -18.31 17.31 41.89
C GLY A 213 -18.12 15.89 41.35
N LEU A 214 -17.10 15.65 40.51
CA LEU A 214 -16.60 14.33 40.14
C LEU A 214 -15.47 13.90 41.09
N GLU A 215 -15.39 12.61 41.38
CA GLU A 215 -14.46 12.04 42.37
C GLU A 215 -13.57 10.94 41.77
N GLY A 216 -12.65 10.41 42.58
CA GLY A 216 -11.73 9.35 42.16
C GLY A 216 -10.85 9.78 40.98
N GLU A 217 -10.73 8.91 39.98
CA GLU A 217 -9.92 9.16 38.78
C GLU A 217 -10.47 10.29 37.87
N LEU A 218 -11.77 10.61 37.99
CA LEU A 218 -12.41 11.65 37.20
C LEU A 218 -12.26 13.05 37.82
N LYS A 219 -11.80 13.14 39.08
CA LYS A 219 -11.61 14.38 39.83
C LYS A 219 -10.67 15.32 39.09
N GLY A 220 -11.05 16.60 39.03
CA GLY A 220 -10.38 17.60 38.22
C GLY A 220 -10.89 19.02 38.43
N LYS A 221 -10.63 19.87 37.45
CA LYS A 221 -10.97 21.30 37.49
C LYS A 221 -11.52 21.80 36.15
N PHE A 222 -12.53 22.68 36.24
CA PHE A 222 -13.06 23.46 35.13
C PHE A 222 -12.30 24.79 34.95
N TYR A 223 -12.13 25.21 33.71
CA TYR A 223 -11.47 26.44 33.31
C TYR A 223 -12.34 27.15 32.24
N PRO A 224 -12.90 28.34 32.53
CA PRO A 224 -13.62 29.12 31.53
C PRO A 224 -12.64 29.66 30.48
N LEU A 225 -13.07 29.77 29.22
CA LEU A 225 -12.33 30.52 28.20
C LEU A 225 -12.47 32.04 28.45
N THR A 226 -13.58 32.47 29.03
CA THR A 226 -13.78 33.87 29.44
C THR A 226 -12.78 34.24 30.55
N GLY A 227 -11.83 35.12 30.24
CA GLY A 227 -10.74 35.51 31.13
C GLY A 227 -9.51 34.60 31.09
N MET A 228 -9.48 33.57 30.21
CA MET A 228 -8.27 32.80 29.95
C MET A 228 -7.23 33.66 29.23
N GLU A 229 -5.97 33.60 29.67
CA GLU A 229 -4.86 34.30 29.04
C GLU A 229 -4.46 33.59 27.72
N LYS A 230 -4.11 34.35 26.68
CA LYS A 230 -3.94 33.82 25.32
C LYS A 230 -2.78 32.83 25.19
N SER A 231 -1.69 32.98 25.94
CA SER A 231 -0.61 31.98 25.93
C SER A 231 -1.04 30.66 26.56
N VAL A 232 -1.85 30.70 27.64
CA VAL A 232 -2.48 29.51 28.24
C VAL A 232 -3.47 28.86 27.27
N GLN A 233 -4.29 29.66 26.58
CA GLN A 233 -5.23 29.16 25.57
C GLN A 233 -4.49 28.45 24.43
N GLN A 234 -3.40 29.06 23.92
CA GLN A 234 -2.56 28.49 22.87
C GLN A 234 -1.85 27.21 23.33
N GLN A 235 -1.26 27.19 24.54
CA GLN A 235 -0.62 25.99 25.07
C GLN A 235 -1.61 24.83 25.22
N LEU A 236 -2.84 25.07 25.69
CA LEU A 236 -3.85 24.01 25.80
C LEU A 236 -4.32 23.51 24.41
N ILE A 237 -4.30 24.36 23.39
CA ILE A 237 -4.56 23.98 22.00
C ILE A 237 -3.42 23.10 21.45
N ASP A 238 -2.17 23.46 21.73
CA ASP A 238 -0.97 22.73 21.27
C ASP A 238 -0.74 21.42 22.05
N ASP A 239 -1.14 21.35 23.32
CA ASP A 239 -1.28 20.11 24.10
C ASP A 239 -2.38 19.17 23.57
N HIS A 240 -3.15 19.57 22.53
CA HIS A 240 -4.36 18.90 22.03
C HIS A 240 -5.48 18.71 23.08
N PHE A 241 -5.52 19.56 24.12
CA PHE A 241 -6.55 19.55 25.15
C PHE A 241 -7.70 20.52 24.88
N LEU A 242 -7.46 21.68 24.27
CA LEU A 242 -8.46 22.74 24.06
C LEU A 242 -8.82 22.93 22.58
N PHE A 243 -10.07 23.31 22.36
CA PHE A 243 -10.66 23.58 21.06
C PHE A 243 -10.44 25.01 20.56
N LYS A 244 -10.54 25.21 19.25
CA LYS A 244 -10.37 26.51 18.59
C LYS A 244 -11.73 27.20 18.37
N GLU A 245 -11.69 28.49 18.07
CA GLU A 245 -12.84 29.22 17.55
C GLU A 245 -13.32 28.60 16.23
N GLY A 246 -14.63 28.52 16.04
CA GLY A 246 -15.24 27.75 14.95
C GLY A 246 -14.93 28.31 13.56
N ASP A 247 -14.96 27.44 12.55
CA ASP A 247 -14.73 27.80 11.15
C ASP A 247 -15.88 28.61 10.53
N ARG A 248 -15.74 28.98 9.26
CA ARG A 248 -16.78 29.74 8.51
C ARG A 248 -18.13 29.03 8.40
N PHE A 249 -18.18 27.69 8.43
CA PHE A 249 -19.43 26.95 8.40
C PHE A 249 -20.15 27.07 9.75
N LEU A 250 -19.40 26.96 10.86
CA LEU A 250 -19.91 27.17 12.22
C LEU A 250 -20.29 28.64 12.47
N GLN A 251 -19.52 29.60 11.96
CA GLN A 251 -19.85 31.03 12.02
C GLN A 251 -21.15 31.34 11.27
N ALA A 252 -21.31 30.86 10.03
CA ALA A 252 -22.53 31.00 9.24
C ALA A 252 -23.73 30.22 9.81
N ALA A 253 -23.48 29.15 10.57
CA ALA A 253 -24.48 28.46 11.38
C ALA A 253 -24.75 29.13 12.75
N ASN A 254 -24.32 30.38 12.93
CA ASN A 254 -24.46 31.17 14.16
C ASN A 254 -23.80 30.58 15.44
N ALA A 255 -23.00 29.52 15.32
CA ALA A 255 -22.38 28.84 16.45
C ALA A 255 -21.24 29.63 17.13
N CYS A 256 -20.79 30.75 16.54
CA CYS A 256 -19.71 31.58 17.11
C CYS A 256 -20.20 32.94 17.65
N ARG A 257 -21.50 33.27 17.56
CA ARG A 257 -22.05 34.63 17.85
C ARG A 257 -21.62 35.28 19.17
N TYR A 258 -21.35 34.48 20.19
CA TYR A 258 -21.04 34.94 21.54
C TYR A 258 -19.66 34.50 22.04
N TRP A 259 -18.76 34.09 21.15
CA TRP A 259 -17.44 33.59 21.55
C TRP A 259 -16.62 34.65 22.34
N PRO A 260 -15.94 34.31 23.46
CA PRO A 260 -15.80 33.00 24.12
C PRO A 260 -16.75 32.81 25.32
N SER A 261 -17.87 33.52 25.36
CA SER A 261 -18.82 33.59 26.48
C SER A 261 -19.56 32.25 26.69
N GLY A 262 -19.60 31.76 27.93
CA GLY A 262 -20.29 30.51 28.29
C GLY A 262 -19.59 29.24 27.78
N ARG A 263 -18.26 29.25 27.68
CA ARG A 263 -17.45 28.16 27.10
C ARG A 263 -16.28 27.82 28.01
N GLY A 264 -15.95 26.54 28.13
CA GLY A 264 -14.90 26.09 29.04
C GLY A 264 -14.35 24.70 28.75
N ILE A 265 -13.25 24.38 29.42
CA ILE A 265 -12.61 23.06 29.43
C ILE A 265 -12.53 22.53 30.86
N TYR A 266 -12.90 21.27 31.05
CA TYR A 266 -12.55 20.48 32.22
C TYR A 266 -11.42 19.52 31.88
N HIS A 267 -10.51 19.28 32.84
CA HIS A 267 -9.65 18.10 32.82
C HIS A 267 -9.51 17.50 34.23
N ASN A 268 -9.35 16.18 34.31
CA ASN A 268 -8.98 15.51 35.55
C ASN A 268 -7.54 15.84 35.99
N ASP A 269 -7.19 15.53 37.23
CA ASP A 269 -5.86 15.81 37.80
C ASP A 269 -4.72 15.16 36.97
N ASN A 270 -4.99 14.01 36.34
CA ASN A 270 -4.05 13.26 35.48
C ASN A 270 -4.04 13.68 33.99
N LYS A 271 -4.90 14.60 33.55
CA LYS A 271 -5.13 14.97 32.13
C LYS A 271 -5.54 13.80 31.19
N THR A 272 -6.01 12.66 31.73
CA THR A 272 -6.51 11.49 30.98
C THR A 272 -8.02 11.54 30.68
N PHE A 273 -8.75 12.47 31.29
CA PHE A 273 -10.17 12.72 31.07
C PHE A 273 -10.43 14.21 30.90
N LEU A 274 -11.16 14.58 29.85
CA LEU A 274 -11.47 15.97 29.47
C LEU A 274 -12.96 16.12 29.17
N VAL A 275 -13.50 17.32 29.39
CA VAL A 275 -14.81 17.71 28.85
C VAL A 275 -14.74 19.11 28.27
N TRP A 276 -15.14 19.26 27.01
CA TRP A 276 -15.37 20.57 26.39
C TRP A 276 -16.81 20.98 26.61
N CYS A 277 -17.02 22.20 27.11
CA CYS A 277 -18.35 22.79 27.30
C CYS A 277 -18.56 23.89 26.27
N ASN A 278 -19.64 23.75 25.49
CA ASN A 278 -20.03 24.63 24.39
C ASN A 278 -18.89 24.83 23.38
N GLU A 279 -18.69 23.83 22.53
CA GLU A 279 -17.72 23.84 21.43
C GLU A 279 -18.46 23.77 20.09
N GLU A 280 -18.69 22.56 19.55
CA GLU A 280 -19.66 22.26 18.49
C GLU A 280 -20.99 21.84 19.14
N ASP A 281 -20.97 20.73 19.89
CA ASP A 281 -22.09 20.31 20.74
C ASP A 281 -21.95 20.93 22.16
N HIS A 282 -23.01 20.87 22.97
CA HIS A 282 -23.02 21.42 24.33
C HIS A 282 -21.95 20.78 25.24
N LEU A 283 -21.73 19.46 25.10
CA LEU A 283 -20.64 18.73 25.73
C LEU A 283 -19.92 17.85 24.71
N ARG A 284 -18.58 17.89 24.71
CA ARG A 284 -17.74 16.84 24.13
C ARG A 284 -16.94 16.17 25.25
N ILE A 285 -17.33 14.95 25.60
CA ILE A 285 -16.75 14.17 26.70
C ILE A 285 -15.64 13.27 26.10
N ILE A 286 -14.44 13.29 26.67
CA ILE A 286 -13.23 12.69 26.09
C ILE A 286 -12.47 11.91 27.16
N SER A 287 -12.13 10.66 26.89
CA SER A 287 -11.13 9.88 27.63
C SER A 287 -9.94 9.59 26.71
N MET A 288 -8.71 9.65 27.22
CA MET A 288 -7.50 9.37 26.44
C MET A 288 -6.27 9.06 27.31
N GLN A 289 -5.32 8.31 26.76
CA GLN A 289 -3.98 8.12 27.34
C GLN A 289 -2.96 7.74 26.25
N MET A 290 -1.67 7.73 26.60
CA MET A 290 -0.61 7.19 25.74
C MET A 290 -0.66 5.65 25.73
N GLY A 291 -0.20 5.04 24.64
CA GLY A 291 -0.27 3.59 24.42
C GLY A 291 -1.66 3.11 23.95
N GLY A 292 -1.82 1.78 23.88
CA GLY A 292 -2.95 1.10 23.24
C GLY A 292 -4.13 0.69 24.12
N ASP A 293 -4.20 1.09 25.41
CA ASP A 293 -5.24 0.57 26.33
C ASP A 293 -6.64 1.16 26.10
N LEU A 294 -7.31 0.64 25.07
CA LEU A 294 -8.70 0.96 24.75
C LEU A 294 -9.64 0.56 25.88
N GLY A 295 -9.32 -0.49 26.63
CA GLY A 295 -10.10 -0.95 27.77
C GLY A 295 -10.20 0.10 28.87
N GLU A 296 -9.06 0.60 29.35
CA GLU A 296 -9.01 1.64 30.39
C GLU A 296 -9.66 2.93 29.89
N VAL A 297 -9.31 3.37 28.68
CA VAL A 297 -9.86 4.58 28.08
C VAL A 297 -11.39 4.50 27.98
N TYR A 298 -11.95 3.37 27.52
CA TYR A 298 -13.40 3.18 27.42
C TYR A 298 -14.06 3.05 28.79
N ARG A 299 -13.50 2.25 29.72
CA ARG A 299 -14.02 2.12 31.11
C ARG A 299 -14.15 3.49 31.78
N ARG A 300 -13.13 4.34 31.67
CA ARG A 300 -13.15 5.72 32.18
C ARG A 300 -14.22 6.59 31.52
N LEU A 301 -14.41 6.48 30.20
CA LEU A 301 -15.47 7.21 29.49
C LEU A 301 -16.86 6.76 29.93
N VAL A 302 -17.11 5.45 30.05
CA VAL A 302 -18.39 4.89 30.48
C VAL A 302 -18.74 5.36 31.88
N THR A 303 -17.81 5.32 32.84
CA THR A 303 -18.02 5.89 34.18
C THR A 303 -18.36 7.38 34.11
N ALA A 304 -17.59 8.17 33.37
CA ALA A 304 -17.81 9.62 33.27
C ALA A 304 -19.17 10.00 32.66
N VAL A 305 -19.58 9.35 31.57
CA VAL A 305 -20.88 9.61 30.92
C VAL A 305 -22.02 9.30 31.90
N ASN A 306 -21.94 8.18 32.63
CA ASN A 306 -22.96 7.80 33.61
C ASN A 306 -22.98 8.73 34.85
N GLU A 307 -21.85 9.23 35.34
CA GLU A 307 -21.84 10.19 36.47
C GLU A 307 -22.35 11.59 36.07
N ILE A 308 -22.06 12.05 34.85
CA ILE A 308 -22.54 13.35 34.34
C ILE A 308 -24.06 13.30 34.10
N GLU A 309 -24.56 12.23 33.47
CA GLU A 309 -25.98 12.12 33.08
C GLU A 309 -26.93 12.17 34.30
N LYS A 310 -26.51 11.62 35.45
CA LYS A 310 -27.26 11.69 36.72
C LYS A 310 -27.62 13.11 37.16
N ARG A 311 -26.86 14.13 36.72
CA ARG A 311 -27.07 15.55 37.06
C ARG A 311 -27.46 16.41 35.85
N ILE A 312 -27.14 15.94 34.64
CA ILE A 312 -27.35 16.63 33.38
C ILE A 312 -27.99 15.65 32.37
N PRO A 313 -29.32 15.62 32.23
CA PRO A 313 -29.97 14.75 31.24
C PRO A 313 -29.64 15.21 29.81
N PHE A 314 -29.43 14.24 28.92
CA PHE A 314 -29.05 14.47 27.53
C PHE A 314 -30.25 14.35 26.58
N SER A 315 -30.18 15.07 25.47
CA SER A 315 -31.16 15.02 24.39
C SER A 315 -31.00 13.73 23.58
N HIS A 316 -32.08 12.94 23.48
CA HIS A 316 -32.10 11.63 22.83
C HIS A 316 -33.45 11.39 22.15
N ASP A 317 -33.43 10.66 21.03
CA ASP A 317 -34.60 10.23 20.26
C ASP A 317 -34.53 8.72 19.96
N ASP A 318 -35.68 8.06 19.97
CA ASP A 318 -35.84 6.61 19.75
C ASP A 318 -35.33 6.12 18.38
N ARG A 319 -35.28 6.99 17.37
CA ARG A 319 -34.79 6.69 16.03
C ARG A 319 -33.38 7.20 15.80
N LEU A 320 -33.07 8.41 16.23
CA LEU A 320 -31.81 9.10 15.90
C LEU A 320 -30.71 8.94 16.96
N GLY A 321 -30.99 8.33 18.11
CA GLY A 321 -30.06 8.22 19.23
C GLY A 321 -29.86 9.56 19.94
N PHE A 322 -28.65 9.85 20.41
CA PHE A 322 -28.34 11.15 21.00
C PHE A 322 -28.35 12.25 19.94
N LEU A 323 -29.09 13.33 20.21
CA LEU A 323 -29.26 14.43 19.27
C LEU A 323 -28.10 15.43 19.38
N THR A 324 -27.54 15.79 18.23
CA THR A 324 -26.37 16.69 18.08
C THR A 324 -26.70 17.87 17.18
N PHE A 325 -25.91 18.94 17.31
CA PHE A 325 -26.04 20.15 16.48
C PHE A 325 -25.80 19.83 15.00
N CYS A 326 -24.82 18.98 14.70
CA CYS A 326 -24.54 18.51 13.35
C CYS A 326 -25.19 17.12 13.10
N PRO A 327 -25.98 16.93 12.02
CA PRO A 327 -26.65 15.64 11.74
C PRO A 327 -25.69 14.48 11.42
N THR A 328 -24.42 14.77 11.12
CA THR A 328 -23.38 13.77 10.85
C THR A 328 -22.85 13.09 12.13
N ASN A 329 -23.16 13.64 13.31
CA ASN A 329 -22.68 13.16 14.61
C ASN A 329 -23.70 12.30 15.38
N LEU A 330 -24.92 12.15 14.86
CA LEU A 330 -26.05 11.42 15.49
C LEU A 330 -25.76 9.94 15.82
N GLY A 331 -26.68 9.32 16.57
CA GLY A 331 -26.60 7.95 17.06
C GLY A 331 -25.94 7.89 18.44
N THR A 332 -24.98 6.99 18.63
CA THR A 332 -24.19 6.93 19.88
C THR A 332 -23.31 8.18 20.07
N THR A 333 -23.01 8.87 18.96
CA THR A 333 -21.95 9.88 18.78
C THR A 333 -20.52 9.38 19.02
N ILE A 334 -20.30 8.13 19.47
CA ILE A 334 -18.99 7.64 19.94
C ILE A 334 -17.99 7.56 18.79
N ARG A 335 -16.85 8.23 18.97
CA ARG A 335 -15.65 8.03 18.14
C ARG A 335 -14.53 7.49 19.04
N ALA A 336 -14.25 6.20 18.92
CA ALA A 336 -13.03 5.55 19.39
C ALA A 336 -11.94 5.72 18.32
N SER A 337 -10.71 6.04 18.74
CA SER A 337 -9.58 6.21 17.83
C SER A 337 -8.24 5.92 18.45
N VAL A 338 -7.27 5.62 17.58
CA VAL A 338 -5.85 5.47 17.90
C VAL A 338 -5.01 6.38 17.01
N HIS A 339 -4.08 7.11 17.61
CA HIS A 339 -2.93 7.66 16.89
C HIS A 339 -1.92 6.54 16.72
N ILE A 340 -1.73 6.07 15.49
CA ILE A 340 -0.94 4.87 15.20
C ILE A 340 0.13 5.13 14.13
N LYS A 341 1.34 4.64 14.38
CA LYS A 341 2.45 4.59 13.41
C LYS A 341 2.19 3.41 12.47
N VAL A 342 1.81 3.69 11.23
CA VAL A 342 1.65 2.65 10.19
C VAL A 342 2.51 2.95 8.96
N PRO A 343 3.81 3.33 9.09
CA PRO A 343 4.59 3.96 8.03
C PRO A 343 4.59 3.21 6.69
N LYS A 344 4.60 1.87 6.70
CA LYS A 344 4.53 1.04 5.48
C LYS A 344 3.18 1.14 4.76
N LEU A 345 2.06 1.13 5.49
CA LEU A 345 0.71 1.25 4.92
C LEU A 345 0.37 2.72 4.62
N ALA A 346 0.84 3.64 5.45
CA ALA A 346 0.79 5.09 5.26
C ALA A 346 1.46 5.59 3.98
N ALA A 347 2.52 4.92 3.52
CA ALA A 347 3.19 5.24 2.25
C ALA A 347 2.24 5.19 1.04
N ASN A 348 1.14 4.43 1.15
CA ASN A 348 0.01 4.51 0.23
C ASN A 348 -1.26 4.88 1.02
N LYS A 349 -1.47 6.18 1.24
CA LYS A 349 -2.64 6.72 1.95
C LYS A 349 -3.97 6.22 1.39
N ALA A 350 -4.09 6.06 0.07
CA ALA A 350 -5.29 5.50 -0.56
C ALA A 350 -5.52 4.03 -0.18
N LYS A 351 -4.45 3.23 -0.02
CA LYS A 351 -4.53 1.85 0.48
C LYS A 351 -4.84 1.79 1.98
N LEU A 352 -4.29 2.72 2.78
CA LEU A 352 -4.65 2.87 4.20
C LEU A 352 -6.15 3.22 4.34
N GLU A 353 -6.67 4.11 3.50
CA GLU A 353 -8.09 4.47 3.43
C GLU A 353 -8.97 3.31 2.92
N GLU A 354 -8.54 2.55 1.90
CA GLU A 354 -9.22 1.34 1.41
C GLU A 354 -9.32 0.27 2.51
N VAL A 355 -8.20 -0.03 3.19
CA VAL A 355 -8.14 -1.04 4.25
C VAL A 355 -9.02 -0.61 5.43
N ALA A 356 -8.94 0.64 5.88
CA ALA A 356 -9.83 1.15 6.92
C ALA A 356 -11.31 1.08 6.52
N ALA A 357 -11.66 1.46 5.29
CA ALA A 357 -13.03 1.49 4.81
C ALA A 357 -13.68 0.10 4.79
N LYS A 358 -12.94 -0.98 4.49
CA LYS A 358 -13.43 -2.36 4.52
C LYS A 358 -14.00 -2.78 5.88
N TYR A 359 -13.49 -2.19 6.95
CA TYR A 359 -13.92 -2.49 8.32
C TYR A 359 -14.74 -1.37 8.97
N ASN A 360 -15.38 -0.51 8.18
CA ASN A 360 -16.13 0.65 8.68
C ASN A 360 -15.29 1.65 9.49
N LEU A 361 -13.98 1.72 9.26
CA LEU A 361 -13.10 2.74 9.85
C LEU A 361 -12.87 3.91 8.89
N GLN A 362 -12.25 4.97 9.42
CA GLN A 362 -11.85 6.18 8.70
C GLN A 362 -10.45 6.63 9.15
N VAL A 363 -9.71 7.23 8.22
CA VAL A 363 -8.30 7.62 8.36
C VAL A 363 -8.20 9.14 8.34
N ARG A 364 -7.48 9.73 9.30
CA ARG A 364 -7.37 11.19 9.49
C ARG A 364 -5.93 11.59 9.81
N GLY A 365 -5.57 12.83 9.49
CA GLY A 365 -4.25 13.39 9.79
C GLY A 365 -4.01 13.58 11.29
N THR A 366 -2.76 13.81 11.67
CA THR A 366 -2.28 13.74 13.06
C THR A 366 -2.91 14.81 13.97
N ARG A 367 -3.55 15.83 13.41
CA ARG A 367 -4.21 16.92 14.14
C ARG A 367 -5.72 16.99 13.87
N GLY A 368 -6.31 15.97 13.21
CA GLY A 368 -7.73 15.84 12.96
C GLY A 368 -8.16 15.93 11.48
N GLU A 369 -9.45 16.20 11.29
CA GLU A 369 -10.10 16.30 9.97
C GLU A 369 -9.50 17.49 9.17
N HIS A 370 -9.19 17.27 7.89
CA HIS A 370 -8.48 18.22 7.01
C HIS A 370 -7.05 18.60 7.41
N THR A 371 -6.36 17.80 8.24
CA THR A 371 -4.93 17.99 8.55
C THR A 371 -4.07 16.94 7.85
N GLU A 372 -2.80 17.27 7.58
CA GLU A 372 -1.84 16.31 7.02
C GLU A 372 -1.31 15.34 8.10
N ALA A 373 -0.66 14.27 7.68
CA ALA A 373 -0.10 13.25 8.56
C ALA A 373 1.41 13.41 8.70
N GLU A 374 1.88 13.75 9.89
CA GLU A 374 3.30 13.90 10.20
C GLU A 374 3.93 12.52 10.42
N GLY A 375 5.05 12.22 9.75
CA GLY A 375 5.85 11.01 10.00
C GLY A 375 5.18 9.65 9.80
N GLY A 376 4.08 9.57 9.03
CA GLY A 376 3.32 8.33 8.84
C GLY A 376 2.40 7.96 10.02
N ILE A 377 2.06 8.94 10.88
CA ILE A 377 1.17 8.79 12.03
C ILE A 377 -0.23 9.28 11.68
N TYR A 378 -1.24 8.41 11.85
CA TYR A 378 -2.63 8.69 11.50
C TYR A 378 -3.57 8.48 12.70
N ASP A 379 -4.67 9.26 12.76
CA ASP A 379 -5.84 9.00 13.61
C ASP A 379 -6.77 8.04 12.87
N ILE A 380 -6.77 6.76 13.28
CA ILE A 380 -7.69 5.74 12.76
C ILE A 380 -8.85 5.61 13.74
N SER A 381 -10.09 5.72 13.25
CA SER A 381 -11.30 5.73 14.09
C SER A 381 -12.48 5.00 13.45
N ASN A 382 -13.49 4.62 14.25
CA ASN A 382 -14.76 4.12 13.71
C ASN A 382 -15.46 5.21 12.88
N LYS A 383 -16.02 4.82 11.72
CA LYS A 383 -16.78 5.69 10.82
C LYS A 383 -18.25 5.75 11.22
N ARG A 384 -18.84 4.59 11.54
CA ARG A 384 -20.27 4.44 11.88
C ARG A 384 -20.53 4.77 13.35
N ARG A 385 -21.70 5.37 13.60
CA ARG A 385 -22.20 5.85 14.91
C ARG A 385 -23.72 5.75 15.03
N MET A 386 -24.43 5.95 13.91
CA MET A 386 -25.83 5.57 13.74
C MET A 386 -25.96 4.03 13.59
N GLY A 387 -27.07 3.46 14.08
CA GLY A 387 -27.40 2.04 13.91
C GLY A 387 -26.57 1.03 14.72
N LEU A 388 -25.74 1.49 15.66
CA LEU A 388 -24.87 0.68 16.52
C LEU A 388 -25.09 1.05 17.99
N THR A 389 -24.84 0.14 18.94
CA THR A 389 -24.71 0.49 20.36
C THR A 389 -23.36 1.14 20.66
N GLU A 390 -23.20 1.77 21.83
CA GLU A 390 -21.90 2.29 22.28
C GLU A 390 -20.80 1.22 22.27
N PHE A 391 -21.10 0.02 22.77
CA PHE A 391 -20.18 -1.11 22.73
C PHE A 391 -19.80 -1.50 21.30
N GLN A 392 -20.78 -1.58 20.39
CA GLN A 392 -20.55 -1.94 19.00
C GLN A 392 -19.68 -0.89 18.27
N ALA A 393 -19.92 0.41 18.51
CA ALA A 393 -19.12 1.48 17.90
C ALA A 393 -17.64 1.47 18.35
N VAL A 394 -17.35 1.05 19.59
CA VAL A 394 -15.96 0.82 20.05
C VAL A 394 -15.41 -0.51 19.53
N LYS A 395 -16.25 -1.55 19.49
CA LYS A 395 -15.88 -2.89 19.00
C LYS A 395 -15.51 -2.91 17.52
N GLU A 396 -16.12 -2.06 16.69
CA GLU A 396 -15.66 -1.85 15.29
C GLU A 396 -14.18 -1.43 15.21
N MET A 397 -13.66 -0.67 16.18
CA MET A 397 -12.25 -0.28 16.20
C MET A 397 -11.36 -1.40 16.80
N TYR A 398 -11.83 -2.04 17.88
CA TYR A 398 -11.12 -3.13 18.56
C TYR A 398 -10.92 -4.37 17.69
N ASP A 399 -11.98 -4.84 17.04
CA ASP A 399 -11.96 -6.10 16.27
C ASP A 399 -11.04 -5.99 15.04
N VAL A 400 -10.82 -4.79 14.52
CA VAL A 400 -9.94 -4.56 13.35
C VAL A 400 -8.48 -4.67 13.72
N TYR A 401 -8.09 -4.29 14.93
CA TYR A 401 -6.75 -4.58 15.43
C TYR A 401 -6.57 -6.11 15.59
N PHE A 402 -7.57 -6.78 16.17
CA PHE A 402 -7.55 -8.23 16.34
C PHE A 402 -7.76 -9.05 15.05
N LEU A 403 -8.24 -8.47 13.96
CA LEU A 403 -8.35 -9.10 12.63
C LEU A 403 -7.16 -8.75 11.72
N GLY A 404 -6.68 -7.50 11.78
CA GLY A 404 -5.50 -7.04 11.03
C GLY A 404 -4.17 -7.58 11.57
N ILE A 405 -4.14 -8.06 12.82
CA ILE A 405 -2.98 -8.74 13.43
C ILE A 405 -3.40 -10.13 13.97
N LYS A 406 -4.31 -10.82 13.28
CA LYS A 406 -4.74 -12.19 13.62
C LYS A 406 -3.76 -13.25 13.10
N MET A 407 -2.55 -13.25 13.65
CA MET A 407 -1.64 -14.39 13.51
C MET A 407 -2.12 -15.54 14.39
N VAL A 408 -1.94 -16.79 13.92
CA VAL A 408 -2.13 -17.98 14.76
C VAL A 408 -1.22 -17.92 15.98
N LYS A 409 -1.76 -18.30 17.13
CA LYS A 409 -0.99 -18.36 18.38
C LYS A 409 -0.35 -19.73 18.54
N ALA A 410 0.98 -19.74 18.57
CA ALA A 410 1.77 -20.90 18.99
C ALA A 410 2.46 -20.61 20.34
N TRP A 411 2.64 -21.63 21.19
CA TRP A 411 3.37 -21.51 22.46
C TRP A 411 3.95 -22.83 22.93
N LEU A 412 5.01 -22.78 23.75
CA LEU A 412 5.53 -23.95 24.44
C LEU A 412 4.57 -24.37 25.56
N MET A 413 4.20 -25.65 25.58
CA MET A 413 3.33 -26.21 26.61
C MET A 413 4.04 -26.35 27.97
N ASP A 414 3.26 -26.36 29.04
CA ASP A 414 3.65 -26.93 30.33
C ASP A 414 3.80 -28.47 30.26
N ASN A 415 4.08 -29.09 31.41
CA ASN A 415 4.20 -30.54 31.56
C ASN A 415 3.01 -31.16 32.34
N GLU A 416 1.88 -30.45 32.45
CA GLU A 416 0.70 -30.99 33.14
C GLU A 416 -0.05 -32.00 32.26
N THR A 417 -0.58 -33.04 32.91
CA THR A 417 -1.49 -34.02 32.28
C THR A 417 -2.93 -33.80 32.75
N THR A 418 -3.33 -32.52 32.85
CA THR A 418 -4.69 -32.06 33.14
C THR A 418 -5.59 -32.19 31.89
N ASP A 419 -6.73 -31.52 31.83
CA ASP A 419 -7.64 -31.65 30.67
C ASP A 419 -6.98 -31.07 29.40
N GLN A 420 -6.57 -31.97 28.50
CA GLN A 420 -5.91 -31.69 27.23
C GLN A 420 -6.55 -30.59 26.36
N ARG A 421 -7.82 -30.25 26.61
CA ARG A 421 -8.60 -29.21 25.92
C ARG A 421 -8.34 -27.79 26.44
N LEU A 422 -7.53 -27.63 27.50
CA LEU A 422 -7.10 -26.34 28.06
C LEU A 422 -5.88 -25.78 27.30
N GLU A 423 -5.45 -24.55 27.59
CA GLU A 423 -4.34 -23.91 26.86
C GLU A 423 -2.96 -24.49 27.21
N HIS A 424 -2.75 -25.03 28.42
CA HIS A 424 -1.46 -25.57 28.87
C HIS A 424 -0.27 -24.59 28.72
N HIS A 425 -0.45 -23.32 29.07
CA HIS A 425 0.64 -22.34 29.05
C HIS A 425 1.66 -22.62 30.18
N ARG A 426 2.96 -22.55 29.85
CA ARG A 426 4.03 -22.37 30.85
C ARG A 426 3.74 -21.15 31.74
N ASN A 427 4.35 -21.10 32.92
CA ASN A 427 4.27 -19.95 33.82
C ASN A 427 5.67 -19.33 34.04
N PRO A 428 5.97 -18.15 33.46
CA PRO A 428 5.12 -17.33 32.57
C PRO A 428 4.92 -17.96 31.17
N PRO A 429 3.87 -17.57 30.43
CA PRO A 429 3.62 -18.09 29.08
C PRO A 429 4.77 -17.80 28.12
N THR A 430 5.09 -18.77 27.25
CA THR A 430 6.18 -18.65 26.26
C THR A 430 5.60 -18.84 24.86
N PHE A 431 5.19 -17.74 24.22
CA PHE A 431 4.69 -17.73 22.85
C PHE A 431 5.82 -17.88 21.83
N ILE A 432 5.48 -18.42 20.66
CA ILE A 432 6.36 -18.66 19.51
C ILE A 432 5.78 -17.94 18.30
N SER A 433 6.62 -17.27 17.50
CA SER A 433 6.17 -16.61 16.27
C SER A 433 5.94 -17.61 15.12
N LEU A 434 5.18 -17.25 14.09
CA LEU A 434 4.97 -18.15 12.94
C LEU A 434 6.27 -18.44 12.17
N GLU A 435 7.20 -17.49 12.11
CA GLU A 435 8.53 -17.70 11.52
C GLU A 435 9.39 -18.64 12.39
N GLU A 436 9.32 -18.51 13.72
CA GLU A 436 10.03 -19.39 14.65
C GLU A 436 9.43 -20.81 14.64
N LEU A 437 8.10 -20.93 14.57
CA LEU A 437 7.38 -22.19 14.41
C LEU A 437 7.85 -22.92 13.15
N PHE A 438 7.81 -22.26 11.99
CA PHE A 438 8.30 -22.81 10.73
C PHE A 438 9.79 -23.16 10.80
N THR A 439 10.61 -22.32 11.41
CA THR A 439 12.06 -22.58 11.56
C THR A 439 12.34 -23.79 12.46
N LYS A 440 11.59 -23.96 13.56
CA LYS A 440 11.73 -25.07 14.52
C LYS A 440 11.13 -26.38 14.03
N THR A 441 10.06 -26.33 13.21
CA THR A 441 9.19 -27.50 12.97
C THR A 441 8.79 -27.73 11.51
N GLY A 442 9.07 -26.81 10.60
CA GLY A 442 8.59 -26.87 9.22
C GLY A 442 7.07 -26.74 9.06
N VAL A 443 6.33 -26.48 10.15
CA VAL A 443 4.88 -26.25 10.11
C VAL A 443 4.62 -24.87 9.49
N GLU A 444 3.78 -24.85 8.47
CA GLU A 444 3.37 -23.63 7.77
C GLU A 444 1.95 -23.23 8.17
N HIS A 445 1.69 -21.91 8.25
CA HIS A 445 0.37 -21.34 8.49
C HIS A 445 0.02 -20.32 7.41
N PHE A 446 -1.23 -20.35 6.96
CA PHE A 446 -1.81 -19.42 6.01
C PHE A 446 -3.20 -19.00 6.50
N LEU A 447 -3.54 -17.73 6.37
CA LEU A 447 -4.89 -17.24 6.64
C LEU A 447 -5.70 -17.27 5.34
N ILE A 448 -6.80 -18.03 5.35
CA ILE A 448 -7.69 -18.28 4.21
C ILE A 448 -9.07 -17.69 4.51
N ASN A 449 -9.74 -17.15 3.50
CA ASN A 449 -11.15 -16.77 3.63
C ASN A 449 -12.04 -18.02 3.73
N ALA A 450 -12.24 -18.56 4.93
CA ALA A 450 -13.05 -19.76 5.16
C ALA A 450 -14.54 -19.63 4.74
N ASP A 451 -15.05 -18.41 4.54
CA ASP A 451 -16.41 -18.17 4.03
C ASP A 451 -16.50 -18.18 2.49
N ASP A 452 -15.37 -18.05 1.78
CA ASP A 452 -15.30 -18.16 0.31
C ASP A 452 -14.02 -18.92 -0.15
N TYR A 453 -13.67 -19.99 0.56
CA TYR A 453 -12.40 -20.69 0.35
C TYR A 453 -12.26 -21.28 -1.07
N GLN A 454 -13.36 -21.47 -1.77
CA GLN A 454 -13.36 -21.96 -3.16
C GLN A 454 -12.71 -20.94 -4.11
N ASN A 455 -12.77 -19.64 -3.78
CA ASN A 455 -12.20 -18.54 -4.55
C ASN A 455 -10.98 -17.90 -3.85
N ASP A 456 -10.45 -18.50 -2.78
CA ASP A 456 -9.29 -17.98 -2.08
C ASP A 456 -7.99 -18.32 -2.82
N ASN A 457 -7.28 -17.29 -3.30
CA ASN A 457 -6.08 -17.43 -4.11
C ASN A 457 -4.92 -18.12 -3.37
N VAL A 458 -4.81 -17.97 -2.04
CA VAL A 458 -3.73 -18.60 -1.26
C VAL A 458 -3.95 -20.11 -1.22
N LEU A 459 -5.18 -20.55 -0.92
CA LEU A 459 -5.54 -21.96 -0.98
C LEU A 459 -5.44 -22.51 -2.42
N GLN A 460 -5.93 -21.80 -3.43
CA GLN A 460 -5.85 -22.26 -4.82
C GLN A 460 -4.41 -22.48 -5.29
N ASN A 461 -3.50 -21.55 -4.97
CA ASN A 461 -2.09 -21.67 -5.35
C ASN A 461 -1.39 -22.79 -4.57
N LEU A 462 -1.60 -22.93 -3.26
CA LEU A 462 -1.07 -24.06 -2.47
C LEU A 462 -1.51 -25.41 -3.03
N ARG A 463 -2.80 -25.56 -3.38
CA ARG A 463 -3.33 -26.78 -4.02
C ARG A 463 -2.68 -27.10 -5.36
N LYS A 464 -2.33 -26.08 -6.15
CA LYS A 464 -1.68 -26.25 -7.45
C LYS A 464 -0.20 -26.57 -7.30
N GLU A 465 0.51 -25.88 -6.41
CA GLU A 465 1.93 -26.09 -6.13
C GLU A 465 2.20 -27.48 -5.55
N ARG A 466 1.43 -27.89 -4.55
CA ARG A 466 1.59 -29.19 -3.87
C ARG A 466 0.73 -30.31 -4.49
N ASN A 467 0.10 -30.05 -5.64
CA ASN A 467 -0.66 -31.03 -6.43
C ASN A 467 -1.75 -31.78 -5.63
N TYR A 468 -2.53 -31.05 -4.82
CA TYR A 468 -3.62 -31.61 -4.03
C TYR A 468 -4.83 -31.97 -4.91
N SER A 469 -4.79 -33.17 -5.48
CA SER A 469 -5.80 -33.71 -6.40
C SER A 469 -7.06 -34.27 -5.72
N TYR A 470 -7.08 -34.41 -4.39
CA TYR A 470 -8.22 -34.90 -3.61
C TYR A 470 -8.52 -33.98 -2.42
N GLU A 471 -9.79 -33.89 -2.04
CA GLU A 471 -10.27 -33.15 -0.87
C GLU A 471 -11.43 -33.87 -0.18
N ASP A 472 -11.54 -33.71 1.14
CA ASP A 472 -12.76 -34.03 1.89
C ASP A 472 -12.95 -33.11 3.12
N GLU A 473 -14.04 -33.29 3.86
CA GLU A 473 -14.35 -32.51 5.06
C GLU A 473 -14.58 -33.43 6.27
N ILE A 474 -14.05 -33.02 7.44
CA ILE A 474 -14.25 -33.69 8.72
C ILE A 474 -14.88 -32.74 9.73
N THR A 475 -15.88 -33.21 10.47
CA THR A 475 -16.50 -32.47 11.59
C THR A 475 -16.29 -33.26 12.87
N CYS A 476 -15.41 -32.80 13.74
CA CYS A 476 -15.12 -33.44 15.02
C CYS A 476 -16.01 -32.85 16.11
N SER A 477 -17.09 -33.56 16.42
CA SER A 477 -17.92 -33.37 17.61
C SER A 477 -18.64 -34.67 17.95
N GLU A 478 -19.14 -34.80 19.18
CA GLU A 478 -19.84 -36.00 19.66
C GLU A 478 -21.05 -36.40 18.79
N LYS A 479 -21.69 -35.42 18.14
CA LYS A 479 -22.88 -35.61 17.29
C LYS A 479 -22.54 -35.99 15.84
N CYS A 480 -21.33 -35.67 15.37
CA CYS A 480 -20.96 -35.78 13.95
C CYS A 480 -19.91 -36.87 13.68
N LEU A 481 -19.05 -37.17 14.65
CA LEU A 481 -17.93 -38.08 14.46
C LEU A 481 -18.28 -39.50 14.92
N VAL A 482 -18.52 -40.41 13.98
CA VAL A 482 -18.72 -41.84 14.28
C VAL A 482 -17.50 -42.38 15.03
N ASP A 483 -17.73 -43.01 16.18
CA ASP A 483 -16.73 -43.46 17.16
C ASP A 483 -15.87 -42.33 17.78
N TYR A 484 -16.53 -41.20 18.10
CA TYR A 484 -15.97 -39.97 18.66
C TYR A 484 -14.88 -40.17 19.72
N ALA A 485 -15.16 -40.95 20.76
CA ALA A 485 -14.26 -41.13 21.90
C ALA A 485 -12.95 -41.84 21.52
N ASN A 486 -13.03 -42.91 20.73
CA ASN A 486 -11.83 -43.62 20.27
C ASN A 486 -11.08 -42.83 19.20
N LYS A 487 -11.77 -42.08 18.32
CA LYS A 487 -11.13 -41.22 17.34
C LYS A 487 -10.40 -40.04 17.96
N LEU A 488 -10.99 -39.31 18.91
CA LEU A 488 -10.27 -38.27 19.65
C LEU A 488 -9.05 -38.83 20.39
N LYS A 489 -9.18 -40.02 21.00
CA LYS A 489 -8.04 -40.71 21.62
C LYS A 489 -6.96 -41.07 20.58
N SER A 490 -7.33 -41.48 19.38
CA SER A 490 -6.40 -41.74 18.28
C SER A 490 -5.71 -40.47 17.80
N PHE A 491 -6.45 -39.37 17.60
CA PHE A 491 -5.89 -38.09 17.17
C PHE A 491 -4.96 -37.47 18.22
N PHE A 492 -5.23 -37.67 19.51
CA PHE A 492 -4.39 -37.18 20.60
C PHE A 492 -3.23 -38.12 20.98
N THR A 493 -3.16 -39.33 20.40
CA THR A 493 -1.98 -40.20 20.53
C THR A 493 -0.84 -39.63 19.69
N GLU A 494 0.39 -39.60 20.19
CA GLU A 494 1.54 -39.05 19.48
C GLU A 494 1.94 -39.94 18.27
N HIS A 495 1.80 -39.40 17.07
CA HIS A 495 1.99 -40.13 15.80
C HIS A 495 2.67 -39.26 14.73
N LEU A 496 3.08 -39.88 13.63
CA LEU A 496 3.50 -39.21 12.40
C LEU A 496 2.77 -39.77 11.17
N HIS A 497 2.85 -39.05 10.07
CA HIS A 497 2.38 -39.46 8.75
C HIS A 497 3.53 -39.46 7.72
N THR A 498 3.37 -40.26 6.67
CA THR A 498 4.28 -40.36 5.51
C THR A 498 4.19 -39.16 4.57
N ASP A 499 3.06 -38.46 4.63
CA ASP A 499 2.68 -37.32 3.81
C ASP A 499 2.34 -36.14 4.74
N GLU A 500 2.27 -34.92 4.20
CA GLU A 500 1.97 -33.71 4.99
C GLU A 500 0.48 -33.65 5.41
N GLU A 501 0.22 -33.22 6.65
CA GLU A 501 -1.13 -33.03 7.17
C GLU A 501 -1.59 -31.57 6.97
N ILE A 502 -2.24 -31.29 5.83
CA ILE A 502 -2.88 -29.99 5.56
C ILE A 502 -4.34 -29.94 6.05
N ARG A 503 -4.70 -28.90 6.80
CA ARG A 503 -6.03 -28.68 7.40
C ARG A 503 -6.43 -27.21 7.29
N LEU A 504 -7.54 -26.92 6.61
CA LEU A 504 -8.23 -25.63 6.65
C LEU A 504 -9.39 -25.70 7.64
N VAL A 505 -9.43 -24.84 8.65
CA VAL A 505 -10.57 -24.74 9.57
C VAL A 505 -11.69 -23.92 8.93
N LEU A 506 -12.82 -24.58 8.64
CA LEU A 506 -14.04 -23.98 8.09
C LEU A 506 -14.96 -23.43 9.18
N ASP A 507 -14.96 -24.04 10.37
CA ASP A 507 -15.75 -23.60 11.52
C ASP A 507 -15.18 -24.17 12.84
N GLY A 508 -15.49 -23.56 13.97
CA GLY A 508 -14.99 -23.97 15.29
C GLY A 508 -13.48 -23.77 15.50
N SER A 509 -12.89 -24.55 16.41
CA SER A 509 -11.51 -24.38 16.87
C SER A 509 -10.92 -25.63 17.55
N GLY A 510 -9.59 -25.64 17.71
CA GLY A 510 -8.86 -26.73 18.37
C GLY A 510 -7.34 -26.49 18.44
N TYR A 511 -6.61 -27.50 18.89
CA TYR A 511 -5.16 -27.47 19.08
C TYR A 511 -4.46 -28.58 18.30
N PHE A 512 -3.44 -28.20 17.52
CA PHE A 512 -2.41 -29.10 17.05
C PHE A 512 -1.19 -28.95 17.95
N ASP A 513 -0.66 -30.06 18.47
CA ASP A 513 0.60 -30.07 19.21
C ASP A 513 1.68 -30.73 18.35
N VAL A 514 2.86 -30.12 18.27
CA VAL A 514 4.02 -30.61 17.51
C VAL A 514 5.29 -30.61 18.37
N ARG A 515 6.26 -31.47 18.04
CA ARG A 515 7.57 -31.51 18.73
C ARG A 515 8.57 -30.54 18.09
N ASP A 516 9.26 -29.75 18.91
CA ASP A 516 10.42 -28.97 18.47
C ASP A 516 11.73 -29.79 18.51
N ASN A 517 12.83 -29.16 18.11
CA ASN A 517 14.17 -29.77 18.03
C ASN A 517 14.77 -30.20 19.39
N GLU A 518 14.16 -29.80 20.51
CA GLU A 518 14.53 -30.18 21.88
C GLU A 518 13.50 -31.15 22.50
N GLU A 519 12.57 -31.69 21.69
CA GLU A 519 11.43 -32.51 22.11
C GLU A 519 10.42 -31.76 23.02
N ASN A 520 10.44 -30.43 23.08
CA ASN A 520 9.35 -29.67 23.71
C ASN A 520 8.06 -29.84 22.89
N TRP A 521 6.91 -29.81 23.56
CA TRP A 521 5.63 -29.60 22.89
C TRP A 521 5.41 -28.11 22.58
N ILE A 522 5.16 -27.79 21.31
CA ILE A 522 4.56 -26.53 20.87
C ILE A 522 3.07 -26.80 20.61
N ARG A 523 2.19 -26.06 21.27
CA ARG A 523 0.75 -26.03 20.99
C ARG A 523 0.44 -24.90 20.02
N ILE A 524 -0.39 -25.19 19.02
CA ILE A 524 -0.81 -24.29 17.96
C ILE A 524 -2.33 -24.19 18.00
N ALA A 525 -2.87 -23.01 18.32
CA ALA A 525 -4.30 -22.75 18.34
C ALA A 525 -4.81 -22.42 16.93
N VAL A 526 -5.78 -23.19 16.44
CA VAL A 526 -6.41 -22.97 15.12
C VAL A 526 -7.90 -22.67 15.26
N THR A 527 -8.39 -21.76 14.44
CA THR A 527 -9.77 -21.23 14.42
C THR A 527 -10.25 -21.06 12.98
N LYS A 528 -11.56 -20.81 12.77
CA LYS A 528 -12.11 -20.55 11.43
C LYS A 528 -11.28 -19.53 10.63
N GLY A 529 -10.81 -19.95 9.46
CA GLY A 529 -9.92 -19.19 8.58
C GLY A 529 -8.48 -19.71 8.56
N ASP A 530 -8.05 -20.42 9.60
CA ASP A 530 -6.68 -20.91 9.70
C ASP A 530 -6.47 -22.16 8.82
N LEU A 531 -5.46 -22.09 7.94
CA LEU A 531 -4.92 -23.23 7.23
C LEU A 531 -3.53 -23.54 7.79
N ILE A 532 -3.35 -24.77 8.26
CA ILE A 532 -2.08 -25.31 8.76
C ILE A 532 -1.61 -26.43 7.82
N ILE A 533 -0.30 -26.48 7.54
CA ILE A 533 0.37 -27.60 6.89
C ILE A 533 1.42 -28.14 7.85
N ILE A 534 1.23 -29.38 8.31
CA ILE A 534 2.18 -30.09 9.17
C ILE A 534 3.02 -31.00 8.27
N PRO A 535 4.36 -30.87 8.22
CA PRO A 535 5.19 -31.60 7.26
C PRO A 535 5.21 -33.10 7.54
N ALA A 536 5.43 -33.89 6.48
CA ALA A 536 5.65 -35.33 6.58
C ALA A 536 6.78 -35.65 7.58
N GLY A 537 6.65 -36.73 8.35
CA GLY A 537 7.70 -37.20 9.26
C GLY A 537 7.87 -36.43 10.59
N ILE A 538 7.06 -35.42 10.91
CA ILE A 538 7.03 -34.81 12.25
C ILE A 538 6.11 -35.59 13.21
N TYR A 539 6.50 -35.71 14.47
CA TYR A 539 5.58 -36.16 15.53
C TYR A 539 4.62 -35.05 15.93
N HIS A 540 3.33 -35.36 15.85
CA HIS A 540 2.23 -34.44 16.15
C HIS A 540 1.07 -35.19 16.83
N ARG A 541 0.09 -34.41 17.30
CA ARG A 541 -1.21 -34.87 17.79
C ARG A 541 -2.23 -33.74 17.71
N PHE A 542 -3.52 -34.07 17.70
CA PHE A 542 -4.62 -33.11 17.68
C PHE A 542 -5.58 -33.30 18.86
N THR A 543 -6.12 -32.21 19.39
CA THR A 543 -7.26 -32.22 20.31
C THR A 543 -8.21 -31.06 20.03
N LEU A 544 -9.49 -31.26 20.30
CA LEU A 544 -10.43 -30.16 20.45
C LEU A 544 -10.04 -29.29 21.64
N ASP A 545 -10.53 -28.05 21.65
CA ASP A 545 -10.53 -27.17 22.81
C ASP A 545 -11.79 -27.36 23.67
N THR A 546 -12.06 -26.43 24.59
CA THR A 546 -13.26 -26.44 25.45
C THR A 546 -14.58 -26.22 24.69
N ASN A 547 -14.57 -25.76 23.44
CA ASN A 547 -15.77 -25.66 22.60
C ASN A 547 -16.22 -27.03 22.05
N ASN A 548 -15.33 -28.03 22.04
CA ASN A 548 -15.61 -29.42 21.61
C ASN A 548 -16.19 -29.52 20.19
N TYR A 549 -15.84 -28.59 19.31
CA TYR A 549 -16.32 -28.52 17.93
C TYR A 549 -15.26 -27.90 17.00
N ILE A 550 -14.88 -28.65 15.97
CA ILE A 550 -14.19 -28.11 14.79
C ILE A 550 -14.76 -28.75 13.53
N LYS A 551 -14.87 -27.95 12.46
CA LYS A 551 -15.05 -28.42 11.09
C LYS A 551 -13.82 -28.04 10.28
N ALA A 552 -13.14 -29.03 9.73
CA ALA A 552 -11.95 -28.82 8.90
C ALA A 552 -12.10 -29.46 7.52
N LYS A 553 -11.54 -28.78 6.51
CA LYS A 553 -11.35 -29.31 5.16
C LYS A 553 -9.93 -29.83 5.02
N ARG A 554 -9.79 -30.97 4.35
CA ARG A 554 -8.55 -31.73 4.22
C ARG A 554 -8.20 -31.86 2.74
N TYR A 555 -6.91 -31.76 2.41
CA TYR A 555 -6.41 -31.86 1.04
C TYR A 555 -5.31 -32.93 0.98
N PHE A 556 -5.19 -33.61 -0.16
CA PHE A 556 -4.30 -34.76 -0.33
C PHE A 556 -3.79 -34.87 -1.77
N VAL A 557 -2.60 -35.44 -1.94
CA VAL A 557 -2.05 -35.85 -3.24
C VAL A 557 -2.50 -37.28 -3.53
N GLY A 558 -3.29 -37.50 -4.57
CA GLY A 558 -3.93 -38.79 -4.83
C GLY A 558 -5.06 -39.14 -3.84
N GLU A 559 -5.50 -40.40 -3.83
CA GLU A 559 -6.45 -40.89 -2.81
C GLU A 559 -5.77 -41.02 -1.43
N PRO A 560 -6.46 -40.69 -0.32
CA PRO A 560 -5.83 -40.53 0.99
C PRO A 560 -5.40 -41.85 1.65
N VAL A 561 -4.09 -42.09 1.72
CA VAL A 561 -3.49 -43.23 2.46
C VAL A 561 -3.39 -42.90 3.95
N TRP A 562 -4.53 -42.88 4.66
CA TRP A 562 -4.55 -42.44 6.06
C TRP A 562 -4.11 -43.54 7.05
N LEU A 563 -2.79 -43.74 7.16
CA LEU A 563 -2.16 -44.62 8.14
C LEU A 563 -1.30 -43.79 9.12
N PRO A 564 -1.74 -43.57 10.36
CA PRO A 564 -0.94 -42.92 11.40
C PRO A 564 0.07 -43.92 11.99
N TYR A 565 1.33 -43.49 12.12
CA TYR A 565 2.39 -44.27 12.75
C TYR A 565 2.66 -43.73 14.16
N ASN A 566 2.09 -44.40 15.16
CA ASN A 566 2.29 -44.08 16.57
C ASN A 566 3.78 -44.22 16.95
N ARG A 567 4.29 -43.33 17.80
CA ARG A 567 5.66 -43.39 18.32
C ARG A 567 5.91 -44.70 19.10
N PRO A 568 7.04 -45.42 18.92
CA PRO A 568 8.20 -45.09 18.08
C PRO A 568 8.06 -45.48 16.61
N ALA A 569 8.44 -44.55 15.74
CA ALA A 569 8.49 -44.65 14.27
C ALA A 569 9.81 -44.07 13.70
N ASP A 570 10.82 -43.87 14.56
CA ASP A 570 12.02 -43.08 14.27
C ASP A 570 12.94 -43.66 13.17
N ASP A 571 12.85 -44.97 12.91
CA ASP A 571 13.58 -45.65 11.84
C ASP A 571 12.95 -45.47 10.44
N MET A 572 11.81 -44.77 10.29
CA MET A 572 11.17 -44.53 8.99
C MET A 572 11.90 -43.46 8.19
N ASP A 573 12.02 -43.64 6.87
CA ASP A 573 12.87 -42.77 6.04
C ASP A 573 12.33 -41.33 5.95
N PHE A 574 11.01 -41.14 5.91
CA PHE A 574 10.35 -39.82 5.99
C PHE A 574 10.69 -39.08 7.31
N ARG A 575 10.86 -39.81 8.42
CA ARG A 575 11.25 -39.24 9.72
C ARG A 575 12.72 -38.82 9.72
N LYS A 576 13.60 -39.59 9.08
CA LYS A 576 15.02 -39.23 8.85
C LYS A 576 15.14 -38.02 7.93
N GLU A 577 14.32 -37.95 6.89
CA GLU A 577 14.26 -36.82 5.95
C GLU A 577 13.71 -35.55 6.62
N TYR A 578 12.64 -35.66 7.41
CA TYR A 578 12.17 -34.56 8.27
C TYR A 578 13.29 -34.06 9.21
N LEU A 579 13.95 -34.96 9.94
CA LEU A 579 15.04 -34.60 10.87
C LEU A 579 16.22 -33.96 10.13
N LYS A 580 16.50 -34.37 8.89
CA LYS A 580 17.49 -33.74 8.01
C LYS A 580 17.05 -32.31 7.62
N HIS A 581 15.80 -32.10 7.21
CA HIS A 581 15.29 -30.75 6.89
C HIS A 581 15.22 -29.84 8.13
N GLN A 582 14.92 -30.38 9.31
CA GLN A 582 14.98 -29.67 10.59
C GLN A 582 16.44 -29.27 10.99
N GLN A 583 17.46 -29.93 10.43
CA GLN A 583 18.88 -29.58 10.59
C GLN A 583 19.43 -28.68 9.46
N GLU A 584 18.94 -28.83 8.23
CA GLU A 584 19.43 -28.11 7.04
C GLU A 584 18.64 -26.82 6.72
N GLY A 585 17.44 -26.65 7.28
CA GLY A 585 16.57 -25.49 7.11
C GLY A 585 15.57 -25.63 5.94
N PHE A 586 14.32 -25.25 6.20
CA PHE A 586 13.23 -25.18 5.21
C PHE A 586 13.37 -23.93 4.31
N LYS A 587 12.86 -23.97 3.06
CA LYS A 587 13.31 -23.07 1.97
C LYS A 587 12.20 -22.45 1.11
N GLN A 588 12.48 -21.25 0.59
CA GLN A 588 11.70 -20.53 -0.43
C GLN A 588 12.68 -19.89 -1.45
N LEU A 589 12.27 -19.69 -2.71
CA LEU A 589 13.19 -19.41 -3.83
C LEU A 589 13.37 -17.91 -4.21
N ASN A 590 14.34 -17.65 -5.10
CA ASN A 590 14.83 -16.38 -5.67
C ASN A 590 15.50 -15.33 -4.75
N LYS A 591 15.33 -15.38 -3.44
CA LYS A 591 16.00 -14.44 -2.50
C LYS A 591 17.53 -14.70 -2.39
N VAL A 592 18.30 -13.74 -1.86
CA VAL A 592 19.71 -13.90 -1.45
C VAL A 592 19.93 -15.18 -0.64
N LYS A 593 18.98 -15.51 0.25
CA LYS A 593 18.88 -16.77 1.04
C LYS A 593 18.90 -18.07 0.20
N VAL A 594 18.86 -17.99 -1.13
CA VAL A 594 19.08 -19.12 -2.05
C VAL A 594 20.53 -19.19 -2.51
N PHE A 595 21.10 -18.07 -2.95
CA PHE A 595 22.48 -18.00 -3.43
C PHE A 595 23.52 -18.27 -2.33
N THR A 596 23.17 -18.00 -1.07
CA THR A 596 23.97 -18.35 0.11
C THR A 596 23.83 -19.81 0.56
N GLN A 597 22.99 -20.64 -0.09
CA GLN A 597 22.86 -22.06 0.26
C GLN A 597 24.10 -22.84 -0.20
N PRO A 598 24.51 -23.90 0.54
CA PRO A 598 25.68 -24.70 0.20
C PRO A 598 25.68 -25.18 -1.25
N ASN A 599 26.70 -24.76 -2.01
CA ASN A 599 26.94 -25.10 -3.41
C ASN A 599 25.95 -24.52 -4.44
N TYR A 600 24.99 -23.67 -4.08
CA TYR A 600 24.02 -23.14 -5.07
C TYR A 600 24.72 -22.25 -6.11
N THR A 601 25.44 -21.24 -5.63
CA THR A 601 26.23 -20.33 -6.48
C THR A 601 27.33 -21.07 -7.21
N GLU A 602 28.04 -22.00 -6.54
CA GLU A 602 29.07 -22.82 -7.17
C GLU A 602 28.52 -23.69 -8.31
N ASN A 603 27.38 -24.36 -8.12
CA ASN A 603 26.79 -25.20 -9.15
C ASN A 603 26.37 -24.38 -10.38
N PHE A 604 25.74 -23.22 -10.18
CA PHE A 604 25.32 -22.36 -11.28
C PHE A 604 26.53 -21.78 -12.04
N VAL A 605 27.56 -21.31 -11.34
CA VAL A 605 28.82 -20.84 -11.93
C VAL A 605 29.53 -21.96 -12.68
N GLN A 606 29.57 -23.19 -12.15
CA GLN A 606 30.13 -24.34 -12.87
C GLN A 606 29.38 -24.62 -14.18
N CYS A 607 28.04 -24.53 -14.19
CA CYS A 607 27.23 -24.72 -15.39
C CYS A 607 27.48 -23.63 -16.45
N ILE A 608 27.68 -22.36 -16.04
CA ILE A 608 28.12 -21.27 -16.94
C ILE A 608 29.49 -21.60 -17.56
N LEU A 609 30.44 -22.07 -16.75
CA LEU A 609 31.79 -22.40 -17.21
C LEU A 609 31.77 -23.60 -18.17
N ASP A 610 31.11 -24.71 -17.82
CA ASP A 610 31.03 -25.90 -18.68
C ASP A 610 30.15 -25.66 -19.94
N ALA A 611 29.21 -24.71 -19.92
CA ALA A 611 28.47 -24.28 -21.11
C ALA A 611 29.38 -23.67 -22.19
N ASN A 612 30.52 -23.08 -21.84
CA ASN A 612 31.53 -22.61 -22.80
C ASN A 612 32.37 -23.75 -23.42
N GLY A 613 32.42 -24.93 -22.80
CA GLY A 613 33.16 -26.09 -23.30
C GLY A 613 34.66 -25.82 -23.48
N GLU A 614 35.27 -26.36 -24.56
CA GLU A 614 36.71 -26.23 -24.81
C GLU A 614 37.18 -24.77 -25.00
N ALA A 615 36.30 -23.87 -25.45
CA ALA A 615 36.64 -22.44 -25.63
C ALA A 615 37.00 -21.75 -24.31
N LEU A 616 36.58 -22.29 -23.16
CA LEU A 616 36.93 -21.77 -21.84
C LEU A 616 38.44 -21.86 -21.54
N LYS A 617 39.13 -22.87 -22.07
CA LYS A 617 40.53 -23.15 -21.72
C LYS A 617 41.46 -22.12 -22.35
N GLY A 618 42.23 -21.43 -21.53
CA GLY A 618 43.08 -20.34 -21.98
C GLY A 618 42.34 -19.01 -22.21
N SER A 619 41.02 -18.94 -21.95
CA SER A 619 40.20 -17.74 -22.21
C SER A 619 40.48 -16.58 -21.23
N THR A 620 40.01 -15.39 -21.62
CA THR A 620 39.79 -14.25 -20.71
C THR A 620 38.30 -14.10 -20.45
N LEU A 621 37.90 -13.84 -19.20
CA LEU A 621 36.54 -13.44 -18.83
C LEU A 621 36.53 -12.12 -18.02
N VAL A 622 35.40 -11.42 -18.04
CA VAL A 622 35.15 -10.23 -17.19
C VAL A 622 34.24 -10.61 -16.02
N VAL A 623 34.47 -10.06 -14.83
CA VAL A 623 33.64 -10.27 -13.64
C VAL A 623 33.36 -8.95 -12.93
N GLY A 624 32.09 -8.67 -12.63
CA GLY A 624 31.69 -7.55 -11.80
C GLY A 624 30.17 -7.55 -11.57
N GLY A 625 29.68 -6.56 -10.84
CA GLY A 625 28.25 -6.45 -10.51
C GLY A 625 27.86 -5.08 -10.00
N ASP A 626 26.58 -4.95 -9.62
CA ASP A 626 26.01 -3.67 -9.19
C ASP A 626 26.43 -3.21 -7.79
N GLY A 627 27.01 -4.11 -7.00
CA GLY A 627 27.45 -3.85 -5.63
C GLY A 627 26.43 -4.24 -4.56
N ARG A 628 25.30 -4.86 -4.94
CA ARG A 628 24.34 -5.40 -3.96
C ARG A 628 24.98 -6.45 -3.04
N PHE A 629 24.31 -6.72 -1.93
CA PHE A 629 24.71 -7.75 -0.96
C PHE A 629 25.02 -9.08 -1.66
N TYR A 630 26.06 -9.78 -1.21
CA TYR A 630 26.62 -11.01 -1.80
C TYR A 630 27.42 -10.85 -3.12
N CYS A 631 27.47 -9.66 -3.75
CA CYS A 631 28.28 -9.46 -4.97
C CYS A 631 29.78 -9.75 -4.77
N LYS A 632 30.36 -9.32 -3.65
CA LYS A 632 31.79 -9.47 -3.38
C LYS A 632 32.13 -10.94 -3.17
N GLU A 633 31.34 -11.62 -2.35
CA GLU A 633 31.47 -13.03 -1.99
C GLU A 633 31.32 -13.93 -3.24
N ALA A 634 30.32 -13.65 -4.08
CA ALA A 634 30.12 -14.34 -5.36
C ALA A 634 31.29 -14.10 -6.34
N ALA A 635 31.84 -12.89 -6.43
CA ALA A 635 33.02 -12.62 -7.25
C ALA A 635 34.25 -13.42 -6.76
N GLU A 636 34.47 -13.49 -5.45
CA GLU A 636 35.54 -14.31 -4.84
C GLU A 636 35.33 -15.82 -5.04
N ILE A 637 34.09 -16.31 -5.11
CA ILE A 637 33.78 -17.70 -5.56
C ILE A 637 34.16 -17.87 -7.04
N ILE A 638 33.66 -17.01 -7.91
CA ILE A 638 33.89 -17.08 -9.37
C ILE A 638 35.38 -17.11 -9.70
N ILE A 639 36.20 -16.25 -9.07
CA ILE A 639 37.66 -16.23 -9.27
C ILE A 639 38.29 -17.62 -9.01
N ARG A 640 37.92 -18.26 -7.90
CA ARG A 640 38.44 -19.60 -7.53
C ARG A 640 37.94 -20.71 -8.44
N MET A 641 36.77 -20.55 -9.07
CA MET A 641 36.18 -21.53 -9.99
C MET A 641 36.69 -21.39 -11.42
N CYS A 642 36.85 -20.16 -11.93
CA CYS A 642 37.49 -19.88 -13.22
C CYS A 642 38.92 -20.45 -13.26
N ALA A 643 39.69 -20.23 -12.19
CA ALA A 643 41.03 -20.79 -12.01
C ALA A 643 41.05 -22.32 -12.11
N ALA A 644 40.10 -23.00 -11.47
CA ALA A 644 40.00 -24.47 -11.45
C ALA A 644 39.51 -25.07 -12.77
N ASN A 645 38.79 -24.28 -13.58
CA ASN A 645 38.25 -24.70 -14.87
C ASN A 645 39.13 -24.30 -16.08
N GLY A 646 40.27 -23.64 -15.86
CA GLY A 646 41.29 -23.40 -16.89
C GLY A 646 41.13 -22.11 -17.70
N VAL A 647 40.35 -21.14 -17.21
CA VAL A 647 40.42 -19.74 -17.67
C VAL A 647 41.85 -19.23 -17.40
N SER A 648 42.46 -18.47 -18.32
CA SER A 648 43.83 -17.95 -18.12
C SER A 648 43.86 -16.57 -17.48
N LYS A 649 42.85 -15.73 -17.74
CA LYS A 649 42.77 -14.36 -17.22
C LYS A 649 41.37 -13.97 -16.78
N LEU A 650 41.26 -13.26 -15.66
CA LEU A 650 40.09 -12.48 -15.28
C LEU A 650 40.39 -10.98 -15.28
N LEU A 651 39.45 -10.21 -15.79
CA LEU A 651 39.33 -8.76 -15.53
C LEU A 651 38.23 -8.59 -14.48
N VAL A 652 38.58 -8.08 -13.29
CA VAL A 652 37.65 -7.97 -12.16
C VAL A 652 37.51 -6.51 -11.74
N GLY A 653 36.30 -5.98 -11.65
CA GLY A 653 36.09 -4.64 -11.10
C GLY A 653 36.58 -4.49 -9.67
N GLN A 654 37.04 -3.31 -9.27
CA GLN A 654 37.41 -3.03 -7.89
C GLN A 654 36.21 -3.30 -6.95
N ASN A 655 36.45 -4.01 -5.85
CA ASN A 655 35.45 -4.56 -4.93
C ASN A 655 34.41 -5.51 -5.58
N GLY A 656 34.66 -5.98 -6.80
CA GLY A 656 33.68 -6.73 -7.60
C GLY A 656 32.66 -5.84 -8.34
N ILE A 657 32.86 -4.52 -8.39
CA ILE A 657 31.87 -3.57 -8.92
C ILE A 657 32.16 -3.24 -10.39
N LEU A 658 31.21 -3.49 -11.29
CA LEU A 658 31.18 -3.01 -12.69
C LEU A 658 29.73 -2.85 -13.14
N SER A 659 29.40 -1.75 -13.82
CA SER A 659 28.11 -1.62 -14.49
C SER A 659 27.98 -2.60 -15.67
N THR A 660 26.77 -3.01 -16.01
CA THR A 660 26.49 -3.85 -17.18
C THR A 660 27.03 -3.23 -18.49
N PRO A 661 26.87 -1.91 -18.74
CA PRO A 661 27.55 -1.22 -19.83
C PRO A 661 29.08 -1.33 -19.80
N ALA A 662 29.70 -1.20 -18.62
CA ALA A 662 31.15 -1.31 -18.47
C ALA A 662 31.65 -2.74 -18.73
N VAL A 663 30.93 -3.78 -18.27
CA VAL A 663 31.25 -5.19 -18.59
C VAL A 663 31.17 -5.42 -20.11
N SER A 664 30.08 -4.99 -20.76
CA SER A 664 29.91 -5.13 -22.22
C SER A 664 31.04 -4.43 -22.99
N SER A 665 31.43 -3.22 -22.56
CA SER A 665 32.57 -2.48 -23.10
C SER A 665 33.90 -3.20 -22.90
N LEU A 666 34.16 -3.76 -21.72
CA LEU A 666 35.41 -4.46 -21.39
C LEU A 666 35.57 -5.77 -22.16
N ILE A 667 34.50 -6.56 -22.32
CA ILE A 667 34.50 -7.79 -23.13
C ILE A 667 34.93 -7.45 -24.56
N ARG A 668 34.29 -6.45 -25.16
CA ARG A 668 34.51 -6.03 -26.55
C ARG A 668 35.92 -5.47 -26.78
N HIS A 669 36.40 -4.62 -25.88
CA HIS A 669 37.74 -4.03 -25.98
C HIS A 669 38.86 -5.09 -25.85
N ASN A 670 38.71 -6.03 -24.91
CA ASN A 670 39.73 -7.04 -24.62
C ASN A 670 39.59 -8.33 -25.45
N LYS A 671 38.50 -8.47 -26.22
CA LYS A 671 38.11 -9.71 -26.92
C LYS A 671 38.02 -10.91 -25.96
N ALA A 672 37.39 -10.68 -24.81
CA ALA A 672 37.11 -11.73 -23.84
C ALA A 672 36.07 -12.71 -24.40
N LEU A 673 36.08 -13.96 -23.91
CA LEU A 673 35.08 -14.98 -24.26
C LEU A 673 33.66 -14.60 -23.75
N GLY A 674 33.60 -13.72 -22.76
CA GLY A 674 32.37 -13.27 -22.14
C GLY A 674 32.62 -12.65 -20.76
N GLY A 675 31.56 -12.52 -19.98
CA GLY A 675 31.65 -12.06 -18.60
C GLY A 675 30.45 -12.48 -17.75
N ILE A 676 30.67 -12.59 -16.45
CA ILE A 676 29.65 -12.91 -15.45
C ILE A 676 29.28 -11.62 -14.73
N VAL A 677 28.00 -11.25 -14.76
CA VAL A 677 27.50 -10.01 -14.15
C VAL A 677 26.62 -10.33 -12.93
N LEU A 678 27.02 -9.83 -11.77
CA LEU A 678 26.39 -10.07 -10.48
C LEU A 678 25.36 -8.97 -10.19
N THR A 679 24.13 -9.20 -10.60
CA THR A 679 23.05 -8.20 -10.56
C THR A 679 21.69 -8.83 -10.82
N ALA A 680 20.64 -8.25 -10.21
CA ALA A 680 19.24 -8.46 -10.59
C ALA A 680 18.61 -7.18 -11.23
N SER A 681 19.44 -6.29 -11.78
CA SER A 681 19.04 -5.01 -12.38
C SER A 681 18.17 -4.21 -11.40
N HIS A 682 16.97 -3.83 -11.79
CA HIS A 682 16.05 -3.00 -11.02
C HIS A 682 15.56 -3.59 -9.69
N ASN A 683 15.73 -4.89 -9.46
CA ASN A 683 15.24 -5.55 -8.25
C ASN A 683 15.98 -5.07 -6.99
N PRO A 684 15.31 -4.99 -5.83
CA PRO A 684 15.90 -4.51 -4.58
C PRO A 684 17.05 -5.41 -4.09
N GLY A 685 17.99 -4.81 -3.35
CA GLY A 685 19.17 -5.47 -2.80
C GLY A 685 19.10 -5.63 -1.28
N GLY A 686 20.06 -6.36 -0.70
CA GLY A 686 20.16 -6.59 0.74
C GLY A 686 19.88 -8.05 1.13
N PRO A 687 20.14 -8.46 2.39
CA PRO A 687 20.19 -9.88 2.81
C PRO A 687 18.90 -10.69 2.61
N GLU A 688 17.76 -10.02 2.59
CA GLU A 688 16.42 -10.64 2.47
C GLU A 688 15.80 -10.50 1.07
N ASN A 689 16.44 -9.71 0.19
CA ASN A 689 15.93 -9.32 -1.12
C ASN A 689 16.63 -10.11 -2.25
N ASP A 690 16.67 -9.58 -3.47
CA ASP A 690 17.01 -10.34 -4.68
C ASP A 690 18.50 -10.28 -5.04
N PHE A 691 19.01 -11.42 -5.55
CA PHE A 691 20.32 -11.55 -6.17
C PHE A 691 20.19 -12.20 -7.55
N GLY A 692 21.18 -11.97 -8.43
CA GLY A 692 21.15 -12.48 -9.79
C GLY A 692 22.54 -12.65 -10.39
N ILE A 693 22.66 -13.58 -11.33
CA ILE A 693 23.90 -13.89 -12.05
C ILE A 693 23.57 -13.95 -13.55
N LYS A 694 23.88 -12.88 -14.29
CA LYS A 694 23.81 -12.84 -15.75
C LYS A 694 25.11 -13.40 -16.36
N PHE A 695 25.05 -13.90 -17.59
CA PHE A 695 26.23 -14.18 -18.41
C PHE A 695 26.12 -13.49 -19.77
N ASN A 696 27.20 -12.81 -20.16
CA ASN A 696 27.34 -12.13 -21.44
C ASN A 696 28.39 -12.86 -22.29
N CYS A 697 28.14 -12.99 -23.58
CA CYS A 697 29.01 -13.69 -24.53
C CYS A 697 30.08 -12.76 -25.15
N GLU A 698 30.95 -13.33 -25.99
CA GLU A 698 32.11 -12.70 -26.64
C GLU A 698 31.83 -11.39 -27.42
N ASN A 699 30.61 -11.18 -27.93
CA ASN A 699 30.23 -9.91 -28.55
C ASN A 699 29.99 -8.78 -27.53
N GLY A 700 29.89 -9.11 -26.24
CA GLY A 700 29.61 -8.24 -25.10
C GLY A 700 28.15 -8.27 -24.60
N GLY A 701 27.24 -8.97 -25.28
CA GLY A 701 25.80 -8.93 -25.00
C GLY A 701 25.27 -10.15 -24.23
N PRO A 702 23.99 -10.13 -23.81
CA PRO A 702 23.39 -11.23 -23.06
C PRO A 702 23.47 -12.57 -23.81
N ALA A 703 23.65 -13.66 -23.06
CA ALA A 703 23.65 -15.01 -23.62
C ALA A 703 22.36 -15.32 -24.42
N PRO A 704 22.47 -15.91 -25.63
CA PRO A 704 21.31 -16.30 -26.43
C PRO A 704 20.63 -17.57 -25.86
N ASP A 705 19.39 -17.84 -26.28
CA ASP A 705 18.57 -18.91 -25.70
C ASP A 705 19.18 -20.31 -25.82
N ALA A 706 19.91 -20.58 -26.91
CA ALA A 706 20.66 -21.84 -27.06
C ALA A 706 21.75 -22.03 -25.98
N PHE A 707 22.29 -20.93 -25.43
CA PHE A 707 23.32 -20.97 -24.39
C PHE A 707 22.71 -21.01 -22.99
N THR A 708 21.64 -20.24 -22.73
CA THR A 708 20.93 -20.29 -21.43
C THR A 708 20.24 -21.63 -21.20
N ASN A 709 19.62 -22.21 -22.24
CA ASN A 709 19.08 -23.57 -22.18
C ASN A 709 20.19 -24.61 -21.90
N LYS A 710 21.39 -24.43 -22.46
CA LYS A 710 22.55 -25.30 -22.17
C LYS A 710 23.00 -25.21 -20.71
N ILE A 711 23.00 -24.02 -20.10
CA ILE A 711 23.26 -23.85 -18.66
C ILE A 711 22.19 -24.58 -17.84
N TYR A 712 20.91 -24.45 -18.21
CA TYR A 712 19.80 -25.11 -17.52
C TYR A 712 19.91 -26.65 -17.55
N GLU A 713 20.10 -27.24 -18.73
CA GLU A 713 20.29 -28.70 -18.88
C GLU A 713 21.50 -29.22 -18.08
N LEU A 714 22.61 -28.47 -18.05
CA LEU A 714 23.76 -28.81 -17.20
C LEU A 714 23.41 -28.75 -15.69
N SER A 715 22.60 -27.78 -15.27
CA SER A 715 22.20 -27.61 -13.87
C SER A 715 21.29 -28.73 -13.34
N LEU A 716 20.46 -29.34 -14.21
CA LEU A 716 19.65 -30.51 -13.86
C LEU A 716 20.49 -31.77 -13.61
N GLY A 717 21.69 -31.85 -14.20
CA GLY A 717 22.54 -33.04 -14.19
C GLY A 717 23.82 -32.94 -13.35
N ILE A 718 24.11 -31.78 -12.73
CA ILE A 718 25.39 -31.52 -12.06
C ILE A 718 25.60 -32.39 -10.81
N LYS A 719 26.81 -32.95 -10.67
CA LYS A 719 27.20 -33.85 -9.55
C LYS A 719 28.48 -33.44 -8.83
N ALA A 720 29.24 -32.50 -9.40
CA ALA A 720 30.47 -31.95 -8.84
C ALA A 720 30.84 -30.65 -9.57
N TYR A 721 31.61 -29.79 -8.90
CA TYR A 721 32.21 -28.59 -9.48
C TYR A 721 33.71 -28.51 -9.16
N LYS A 722 34.43 -27.61 -9.83
CA LYS A 722 35.89 -27.43 -9.66
C LYS A 722 36.15 -26.07 -9.01
N ILE A 723 36.94 -26.04 -7.92
CA ILE A 723 37.31 -24.80 -7.22
C ILE A 723 38.72 -24.89 -6.63
N VAL A 724 39.52 -23.82 -6.74
CA VAL A 724 40.83 -23.74 -6.09
C VAL A 724 40.65 -23.30 -4.63
N LYS A 725 40.71 -24.26 -3.71
CA LYS A 725 40.70 -23.98 -2.26
C LYS A 725 41.96 -23.21 -1.87
N GLY A 726 41.78 -22.12 -1.11
CA GLY A 726 42.88 -21.29 -0.60
C GLY A 726 43.45 -20.23 -1.56
N LEU A 727 43.01 -20.17 -2.82
CA LEU A 727 43.33 -19.03 -3.70
C LEU A 727 42.57 -17.80 -3.20
N GLN A 728 43.28 -16.72 -2.95
CA GLN A 728 42.74 -15.42 -2.49
C GLN A 728 43.29 -14.30 -3.37
N VAL A 729 42.44 -13.30 -3.64
CA VAL A 729 42.80 -12.05 -4.32
C VAL A 729 42.19 -10.92 -3.53
N ASP A 730 42.96 -9.90 -3.18
CA ASP A 730 42.42 -8.68 -2.58
C ASP A 730 41.80 -7.79 -3.66
N ILE A 731 40.55 -8.08 -4.02
CA ILE A 731 39.82 -7.33 -5.05
C ILE A 731 39.50 -5.89 -4.66
N SER A 732 39.85 -5.43 -3.44
CA SER A 732 39.76 -4.00 -3.08
C SER A 732 40.88 -3.15 -3.68
N LYS A 733 41.96 -3.76 -4.20
CA LYS A 733 43.15 -3.08 -4.73
C LYS A 733 43.32 -3.33 -6.23
N VAL A 734 43.32 -2.25 -7.02
CA VAL A 734 43.65 -2.27 -8.45
C VAL A 734 45.09 -2.80 -8.65
N GLY A 735 45.26 -3.77 -9.53
CA GLY A 735 46.54 -4.44 -9.78
C GLY A 735 46.40 -5.86 -10.35
N SER A 736 47.51 -6.40 -10.87
CA SER A 736 47.54 -7.75 -11.47
C SER A 736 48.19 -8.77 -10.53
N ASN A 737 47.48 -9.87 -10.27
CA ASN A 737 47.92 -11.00 -9.46
C ASN A 737 48.09 -12.24 -10.36
N THR A 738 49.22 -12.95 -10.25
CA THR A 738 49.50 -14.14 -11.06
C THR A 738 49.71 -15.37 -10.18
N PHE A 739 48.96 -16.43 -10.47
CA PHE A 739 48.97 -17.72 -9.80
C PHE A 739 49.43 -18.82 -10.76
N THR A 740 49.87 -19.95 -10.22
CA THR A 740 50.08 -21.19 -11.00
C THR A 740 49.05 -22.22 -10.56
N VAL A 741 48.21 -22.68 -11.50
CA VAL A 741 47.16 -23.66 -11.26
C VAL A 741 47.28 -24.75 -12.32
N ASN A 742 47.35 -26.02 -11.92
CA ASN A 742 47.55 -27.16 -12.83
C ASN A 742 48.72 -26.97 -13.83
N ASN A 743 49.83 -26.40 -13.35
CA ASN A 743 51.02 -26.03 -14.14
C ASN A 743 50.79 -24.99 -15.26
N GLN A 744 49.67 -24.24 -15.21
CA GLN A 744 49.38 -23.12 -16.11
C GLN A 744 49.31 -21.79 -15.33
N PRO A 745 49.67 -20.66 -15.95
CA PRO A 745 49.49 -19.35 -15.34
C PRO A 745 48.01 -18.95 -15.33
N PHE A 746 47.54 -18.44 -14.20
CA PHE A 746 46.22 -17.83 -14.03
C PHE A 746 46.40 -16.39 -13.52
N VAL A 747 45.85 -15.41 -14.24
CA VAL A 747 46.00 -13.98 -13.94
C VAL A 747 44.67 -13.40 -13.49
N VAL A 748 44.66 -12.66 -12.38
CA VAL A 748 43.51 -11.85 -11.94
C VAL A 748 43.95 -10.39 -11.92
N GLU A 749 43.47 -9.64 -12.90
CA GLU A 749 43.69 -8.20 -13.02
C GLU A 749 42.48 -7.47 -12.43
N VAL A 750 42.66 -6.92 -11.25
CA VAL A 750 41.69 -6.04 -10.60
C VAL A 750 41.84 -4.67 -11.23
N ILE A 751 40.79 -4.16 -11.85
CA ILE A 751 40.80 -2.92 -12.62
C ILE A 751 39.97 -1.82 -11.93
N ASP A 752 40.29 -0.57 -12.22
CA ASP A 752 39.39 0.55 -11.91
C ASP A 752 38.06 0.35 -12.65
N SER A 753 36.95 0.44 -11.90
CA SER A 753 35.61 0.13 -12.40
C SER A 753 35.11 1.12 -13.46
N VAL A 754 35.64 2.34 -13.49
CA VAL A 754 35.07 3.51 -14.16
C VAL A 754 35.91 3.96 -15.35
N ALA A 755 37.24 4.00 -15.21
CA ALA A 755 38.15 4.65 -16.15
C ALA A 755 38.04 4.13 -17.60
N ASN A 756 37.94 2.82 -17.80
CA ASN A 756 37.80 2.22 -19.14
C ASN A 756 36.50 2.64 -19.84
N TYR A 757 35.39 2.65 -19.10
CA TYR A 757 34.08 3.07 -19.60
C TYR A 757 34.06 4.57 -19.90
N VAL A 758 34.62 5.40 -19.01
CA VAL A 758 34.69 6.85 -19.19
C VAL A 758 35.55 7.24 -20.39
N ASN A 759 36.62 6.50 -20.68
CA ASN A 759 37.41 6.70 -21.89
C ASN A 759 36.61 6.34 -23.16
N HIS A 760 35.85 5.23 -23.15
CA HIS A 760 34.97 4.88 -24.27
C HIS A 760 33.87 5.94 -24.49
N MET A 761 33.28 6.51 -23.43
CA MET A 761 32.35 7.64 -23.56
C MET A 761 32.99 8.90 -24.17
N LYS A 762 34.26 9.18 -23.86
CA LYS A 762 35.05 10.28 -24.46
C LYS A 762 35.40 10.04 -25.94
N GLU A 763 35.35 8.79 -26.43
CA GLU A 763 35.47 8.47 -27.86
C GLU A 763 34.14 8.63 -28.63
N ILE A 764 33.00 8.61 -27.92
CA ILE A 764 31.65 8.69 -28.50
C ILE A 764 31.13 10.13 -28.56
N PHE A 765 31.31 10.89 -27.47
CA PHE A 765 30.72 12.21 -27.25
C PHE A 765 31.76 13.34 -27.20
N ASP A 766 31.36 14.55 -27.60
CA ASP A 766 32.22 15.73 -27.47
C ASP A 766 32.22 16.26 -26.02
N PHE A 767 33.01 15.63 -25.16
CA PHE A 767 33.18 16.02 -23.77
C PHE A 767 33.67 17.46 -23.58
N ALA A 768 34.33 18.06 -24.57
CA ALA A 768 34.75 19.46 -24.49
C ALA A 768 33.56 20.41 -24.65
N LYS A 769 32.68 20.18 -25.64
CA LYS A 769 31.41 20.92 -25.77
C LYS A 769 30.45 20.65 -24.62
N LEU A 770 30.31 19.39 -24.19
CA LEU A 770 29.42 19.03 -23.09
C LEU A 770 29.86 19.70 -21.78
N ARG A 771 31.16 19.72 -21.45
CA ARG A 771 31.68 20.45 -20.29
C ARG A 771 31.44 21.95 -20.41
N ASP A 772 31.71 22.55 -21.57
CA ASP A 772 31.53 23.99 -21.80
C ASP A 772 30.03 24.39 -21.78
N TYR A 773 29.11 23.45 -22.06
CA TYR A 773 27.66 23.61 -21.88
C TYR A 773 27.23 23.45 -20.41
N VAL A 774 27.59 22.34 -19.76
CA VAL A 774 27.23 22.02 -18.37
C VAL A 774 27.76 23.06 -17.38
N SER A 775 29.02 23.48 -17.51
CA SER A 775 29.61 24.55 -16.70
C SER A 775 29.05 25.95 -16.99
N GLY A 776 28.20 26.09 -18.01
CA GLY A 776 27.58 27.36 -18.38
C GLY A 776 28.47 28.32 -19.17
N LYS A 777 29.68 27.90 -19.57
CA LYS A 777 30.60 28.72 -20.36
C LYS A 777 30.02 29.10 -21.74
N THR A 778 29.16 28.25 -22.32
CA THR A 778 28.47 28.52 -23.59
C THR A 778 27.21 29.39 -23.43
N THR A 779 26.50 29.28 -22.30
CA THR A 779 25.15 29.85 -22.07
C THR A 779 25.14 31.06 -21.13
N GLY A 780 26.25 31.32 -20.44
CA GLY A 780 26.36 32.31 -19.35
C GLY A 780 25.81 31.84 -18.00
N LYS A 781 25.28 30.61 -17.89
CA LYS A 781 24.72 30.03 -16.64
C LYS A 781 24.92 28.50 -16.62
N PRO A 782 25.44 27.91 -15.53
CA PRO A 782 25.56 26.45 -15.41
C PRO A 782 24.22 25.74 -15.61
N LEU A 783 24.26 24.56 -16.25
CA LEU A 783 23.09 23.71 -16.46
C LEU A 783 22.66 23.09 -15.13
N LYS A 784 21.39 23.25 -14.76
CA LYS A 784 20.85 22.78 -13.48
C LYS A 784 20.36 21.35 -13.62
N MET A 785 21.26 20.40 -13.33
CA MET A 785 20.96 18.97 -13.44
C MET A 785 20.56 18.35 -12.09
N ARG A 786 19.80 17.26 -12.12
CA ARG A 786 19.56 16.37 -10.97
C ARG A 786 19.71 14.91 -11.41
N ILE A 787 20.90 14.36 -11.22
CA ILE A 787 21.27 13.01 -11.68
C ILE A 787 21.28 12.05 -10.47
N ASP A 788 20.32 11.14 -10.43
CA ASP A 788 20.14 10.17 -9.35
C ASP A 788 20.68 8.79 -9.75
N SER A 789 21.49 8.19 -8.87
CA SER A 789 22.04 6.84 -9.09
C SER A 789 21.34 5.76 -8.26
N LEU A 790 20.32 6.11 -7.46
CA LEU A 790 19.55 5.22 -6.57
C LEU A 790 20.41 4.31 -5.69
N ASN A 791 21.60 4.78 -5.29
CA ASN A 791 22.65 4.04 -4.58
C ASN A 791 23.12 2.75 -5.28
N GLY A 792 22.87 2.63 -6.58
CA GLY A 792 23.33 1.56 -7.45
C GLY A 792 24.70 1.83 -8.07
N VAL A 793 25.09 0.98 -9.01
CA VAL A 793 26.44 0.92 -9.58
C VAL A 793 26.89 2.21 -10.24
N THR A 794 25.94 2.97 -10.79
CA THR A 794 26.19 4.15 -11.62
C THR A 794 26.80 5.30 -10.83
N GLY A 795 26.69 5.32 -9.50
CA GLY A 795 27.17 6.39 -8.65
C GLY A 795 28.62 6.80 -8.91
N SER A 796 29.55 5.85 -8.95
CA SER A 796 30.98 6.11 -9.22
C SER A 796 31.21 6.70 -10.62
N TYR A 797 30.48 6.20 -11.63
CA TYR A 797 30.55 6.69 -13.01
C TYR A 797 29.95 8.10 -13.14
N VAL A 798 28.85 8.37 -12.44
CA VAL A 798 28.16 9.66 -12.41
C VAL A 798 29.05 10.75 -11.81
N ARG A 799 29.77 10.45 -10.71
CA ARG A 799 30.73 11.39 -10.13
C ARG A 799 31.87 11.72 -11.10
N GLU A 800 32.50 10.72 -11.70
CA GLU A 800 33.61 10.95 -12.64
C GLU A 800 33.18 11.66 -13.92
N ILE A 801 32.02 11.30 -14.49
CA ILE A 801 31.53 11.92 -15.73
C ILE A 801 31.00 13.32 -15.46
N PHE A 802 29.99 13.49 -14.60
CA PHE A 802 29.28 14.75 -14.50
C PHE A 802 30.05 15.79 -13.68
N LEU A 803 30.69 15.39 -12.57
CA LEU A 803 31.49 16.32 -11.76
C LEU A 803 32.89 16.53 -12.38
N ASN A 804 33.71 15.48 -12.44
CA ASN A 804 35.14 15.62 -12.77
C ASN A 804 35.38 15.94 -14.26
N CYS A 805 34.67 15.26 -15.17
CA CYS A 805 34.87 15.46 -16.61
C CYS A 805 34.04 16.60 -17.21
N LEU A 806 32.79 16.79 -16.78
CA LEU A 806 31.86 17.79 -17.31
C LEU A 806 31.72 19.07 -16.45
N GLY A 807 32.26 19.10 -15.24
CA GLY A 807 32.31 20.30 -14.41
C GLY A 807 30.97 20.72 -13.79
N ALA A 808 30.06 19.76 -13.54
CA ALA A 808 28.85 20.01 -12.77
C ALA A 808 29.17 20.24 -11.28
N ALA A 809 28.25 20.92 -10.57
CA ALA A 809 28.37 21.11 -9.13
C ALA A 809 27.94 19.84 -8.36
N GLU A 810 28.50 19.65 -7.15
CA GLU A 810 28.24 18.47 -6.30
C GLU A 810 26.74 18.21 -6.06
N ASN A 811 25.93 19.27 -5.90
CA ASN A 811 24.49 19.17 -5.67
C ASN A 811 23.68 18.73 -6.91
N CYS A 812 24.30 18.64 -8.08
CA CYS A 812 23.69 18.13 -9.31
C CYS A 812 23.59 16.61 -9.36
N VAL A 813 24.27 15.89 -8.46
CA VAL A 813 24.24 14.42 -8.39
C VAL A 813 23.78 13.95 -7.00
N VAL A 814 23.04 12.84 -6.93
CA VAL A 814 22.56 12.27 -5.66
C VAL A 814 22.58 10.74 -5.68
N HIS A 815 22.58 10.16 -4.48
CA HIS A 815 22.65 8.71 -4.24
C HIS A 815 23.84 8.04 -4.96
N THR A 816 24.96 8.76 -5.09
CA THR A 816 26.12 8.35 -5.91
C THR A 816 27.09 7.39 -5.20
N THR A 817 26.66 6.75 -4.12
CA THR A 817 27.46 5.77 -3.37
C THR A 817 26.81 4.40 -3.56
N PRO A 818 27.47 3.43 -4.21
CA PRO A 818 26.95 2.07 -4.29
C PRO A 818 26.75 1.46 -2.89
N LEU A 819 25.54 0.98 -2.59
CA LEU A 819 25.18 0.38 -1.29
C LEU A 819 24.65 -1.05 -1.47
N PRO A 820 24.99 -2.02 -0.59
CA PRO A 820 24.55 -3.43 -0.71
C PRO A 820 23.02 -3.65 -0.70
N ASP A 821 22.28 -2.70 -0.13
CA ASP A 821 20.82 -2.67 -0.02
C ASP A 821 20.19 -1.51 -0.81
N PHE A 822 20.98 -0.81 -1.63
CA PHE A 822 20.62 0.45 -2.30
C PHE A 822 20.11 1.53 -1.32
N GLY A 823 20.48 1.47 -0.03
CA GLY A 823 19.96 2.36 1.01
C GLY A 823 18.49 2.11 1.35
N GLY A 824 17.96 0.92 1.06
CA GLY A 824 16.55 0.57 1.18
C GLY A 824 15.67 1.04 0.01
N LEU A 825 16.26 1.64 -1.04
CA LEU A 825 15.55 2.04 -2.25
C LEU A 825 15.31 0.84 -3.19
N HIS A 826 14.26 0.94 -4.01
CA HIS A 826 14.08 0.06 -5.17
C HIS A 826 14.77 0.73 -6.37
N PRO A 827 15.86 0.16 -6.94
CA PRO A 827 16.66 0.84 -7.95
C PRO A 827 16.06 0.69 -9.35
N ASP A 828 14.80 1.11 -9.56
CA ASP A 828 14.17 1.19 -10.88
C ASP A 828 13.87 2.65 -11.25
N PRO A 829 14.42 3.18 -12.37
CA PRO A 829 14.23 4.57 -12.76
C PRO A 829 12.86 4.73 -13.42
N ASN A 830 11.82 4.87 -12.61
CA ASN A 830 10.46 5.17 -13.05
C ASN A 830 9.80 6.21 -12.12
N LEU A 831 8.64 6.75 -12.51
CA LEU A 831 7.94 7.81 -11.77
C LEU A 831 7.46 7.41 -10.37
N THR A 832 7.39 6.11 -10.06
CA THR A 832 6.97 5.57 -8.76
C THR A 832 8.15 5.42 -7.80
N TYR A 833 9.25 4.79 -8.22
CA TYR A 833 10.38 4.50 -7.34
C TYR A 833 11.42 5.62 -7.30
N ALA A 834 11.69 6.31 -8.42
CA ALA A 834 12.55 7.50 -8.44
C ALA A 834 11.78 8.78 -8.03
N LYS A 835 10.82 8.66 -7.10
CA LYS A 835 9.92 9.75 -6.69
C LYS A 835 10.69 10.95 -6.12
N ASP A 836 11.75 10.74 -5.36
CA ASP A 836 12.54 11.83 -4.77
C ASP A 836 13.21 12.72 -5.85
N LEU A 837 13.60 12.13 -6.98
CA LEU A 837 14.05 12.87 -8.16
C LEU A 837 12.90 13.66 -8.81
N VAL A 838 11.74 13.03 -8.99
CA VAL A 838 10.55 13.65 -9.59
C VAL A 838 10.11 14.86 -8.75
N ASP A 839 9.96 14.70 -7.43
CA ASP A 839 9.59 15.76 -6.50
C ASP A 839 10.63 16.87 -6.45
N ALA A 840 11.93 16.55 -6.49
CA ALA A 840 13.00 17.55 -6.53
C ALA A 840 12.95 18.41 -7.81
N VAL A 841 12.68 17.80 -8.97
CA VAL A 841 12.64 18.50 -10.28
C VAL A 841 11.30 19.20 -10.52
N ALA A 842 10.20 18.71 -9.94
CA ALA A 842 8.91 19.39 -9.92
C ALA A 842 8.96 20.68 -9.07
N ASN A 843 9.42 20.57 -7.82
CA ASN A 843 9.43 21.70 -6.90
C ASN A 843 10.59 22.68 -7.17
N GLY A 844 11.77 22.16 -7.54
CA GLY A 844 12.96 22.95 -7.80
C GLY A 844 12.97 23.71 -9.13
N ASP A 845 14.14 24.26 -9.44
CA ASP A 845 14.46 24.93 -10.71
C ASP A 845 15.63 24.17 -11.35
N TYR A 846 15.28 23.15 -12.14
CA TYR A 846 16.22 22.26 -12.84
C TYR A 846 15.87 22.21 -14.33
N ASP A 847 16.87 22.06 -15.18
CA ASP A 847 16.73 21.95 -16.64
C ASP A 847 16.51 20.49 -17.09
N ILE A 848 17.15 19.55 -16.39
CA ILE A 848 17.09 18.10 -16.62
C ILE A 848 17.23 17.33 -15.29
N GLY A 849 16.38 16.32 -15.10
CA GLY A 849 16.58 15.24 -14.15
C GLY A 849 16.78 13.90 -14.86
N ALA A 850 17.56 13.00 -14.26
CA ALA A 850 17.71 11.63 -14.75
C ALA A 850 17.94 10.64 -13.60
N ALA A 851 17.45 9.41 -13.75
CA ALA A 851 17.71 8.29 -12.84
C ALA A 851 18.20 7.06 -13.60
N PHE A 852 18.96 6.19 -12.94
CA PHE A 852 19.46 4.91 -13.48
C PHE A 852 18.97 3.72 -12.64
N ASP A 853 19.03 2.50 -13.18
CA ASP A 853 18.77 1.27 -12.42
C ASP A 853 20.04 0.69 -11.77
N GLY A 854 19.85 -0.40 -11.01
CA GLY A 854 20.89 -1.04 -10.20
C GLY A 854 22.22 -1.27 -10.93
N ASP A 855 22.19 -1.89 -12.12
CA ASP A 855 23.38 -2.15 -12.96
C ASP A 855 23.63 -1.12 -14.09
N GLY A 856 22.82 -0.06 -14.16
CA GLY A 856 23.04 1.10 -15.01
C GLY A 856 22.67 0.91 -16.49
N ASP A 857 21.89 -0.12 -16.82
CA ASP A 857 21.44 -0.37 -18.18
C ASP A 857 20.21 0.50 -18.55
N ARG A 858 19.42 0.96 -17.56
CA ARG A 858 18.23 1.81 -17.77
C ARG A 858 18.45 3.29 -17.49
N ASN A 859 17.58 4.13 -18.05
CA ASN A 859 17.50 5.57 -17.77
C ASN A 859 16.04 6.09 -17.78
N MET A 860 15.70 6.92 -16.79
CA MET A 860 14.59 7.87 -16.89
C MET A 860 15.14 9.25 -17.19
N ILE A 861 14.42 10.02 -18.03
CA ILE A 861 14.70 11.43 -18.31
C ILE A 861 13.46 12.27 -17.97
N ILE A 862 13.65 13.35 -17.24
CA ILE A 862 12.61 14.36 -16.96
C ILE A 862 13.14 15.77 -17.24
N GLY A 863 12.30 16.62 -17.84
CA GLY A 863 12.58 18.04 -18.04
C GLY A 863 12.16 18.91 -16.86
N HIS A 864 12.28 20.22 -17.04
CA HIS A 864 11.79 21.24 -16.11
C HIS A 864 10.36 20.96 -15.64
N LYS A 865 10.07 21.20 -14.36
CA LYS A 865 8.80 20.84 -13.68
C LYS A 865 8.38 19.38 -13.84
N ALA A 866 9.37 18.49 -13.85
CA ALA A 866 9.23 17.04 -13.99
C ALA A 866 8.46 16.61 -15.26
N PHE A 867 8.64 17.37 -16.36
CA PHE A 867 8.08 17.02 -17.66
C PHE A 867 8.62 15.66 -18.13
N PHE A 868 7.80 14.62 -18.07
CA PHE A 868 8.22 13.24 -18.32
C PHE A 868 8.50 12.98 -19.81
N VAL A 869 9.70 12.46 -20.10
CA VAL A 869 10.07 11.90 -21.41
C VAL A 869 9.72 10.42 -21.39
N THR A 870 8.72 9.98 -22.17
CA THR A 870 8.46 8.53 -22.29
C THR A 870 9.68 7.85 -22.91
N PRO A 871 10.08 6.62 -22.50
CA PRO A 871 11.25 5.96 -23.10
C PRO A 871 11.12 5.74 -24.62
N SER A 872 9.89 5.57 -25.10
CA SER A 872 9.58 5.49 -26.53
C SER A 872 9.82 6.82 -27.27
N ASP A 873 9.40 7.95 -26.69
CA ASP A 873 9.72 9.30 -27.20
C ASP A 873 11.23 9.58 -27.12
N SER A 874 11.89 9.15 -26.04
CA SER A 874 13.35 9.30 -25.83
C SER A 874 14.14 8.68 -26.97
N LEU A 875 13.82 7.43 -27.33
CA LEU A 875 14.40 6.73 -28.47
C LEU A 875 14.17 7.48 -29.79
N ALA A 876 12.97 8.01 -30.02
CA ALA A 876 12.62 8.71 -31.26
C ALA A 876 13.32 10.08 -31.38
N VAL A 877 13.43 10.85 -30.29
CA VAL A 877 14.18 12.12 -30.26
C VAL A 877 15.67 11.87 -30.48
N ILE A 878 16.25 10.87 -29.81
CA ILE A 878 17.66 10.49 -30.02
C ILE A 878 17.90 10.04 -31.46
N ALA A 879 16.98 9.27 -32.05
CA ALA A 879 17.05 8.86 -33.46
C ALA A 879 17.00 10.05 -34.45
N HIS A 880 16.22 11.10 -34.13
CA HIS A 880 16.11 12.28 -34.97
C HIS A 880 17.39 13.14 -34.98
N TYR A 881 18.04 13.30 -33.82
CA TYR A 881 19.21 14.16 -33.64
C TYR A 881 20.55 13.41 -33.63
N LEU A 882 20.56 12.12 -33.98
CA LEU A 882 21.72 11.23 -33.82
C LEU A 882 23.01 11.74 -34.51
N GLU A 883 22.86 12.50 -35.61
CA GLU A 883 23.95 13.15 -36.34
C GLU A 883 24.68 14.27 -35.54
N CYS A 884 24.16 14.73 -34.39
CA CYS A 884 24.88 15.69 -33.55
C CYS A 884 25.98 15.04 -32.69
N ILE A 885 25.98 13.71 -32.54
CA ILE A 885 26.92 12.95 -31.72
C ILE A 885 28.10 12.47 -32.61
N PRO A 886 29.37 12.79 -32.27
CA PRO A 886 30.54 12.49 -33.11
C PRO A 886 30.66 11.03 -33.57
N TYR A 887 30.26 10.08 -32.72
CA TYR A 887 30.25 8.66 -33.06
C TYR A 887 29.49 8.33 -34.35
N PHE A 888 28.29 8.90 -34.55
CA PHE A 888 27.47 8.59 -35.73
C PHE A 888 27.83 9.44 -36.95
N GLN A 889 28.45 10.61 -36.74
CA GLN A 889 29.13 11.34 -37.82
C GLN A 889 30.28 10.50 -38.43
N LYS A 890 31.03 9.78 -37.59
CA LYS A 890 32.15 8.93 -37.98
C LYS A 890 31.73 7.57 -38.54
N ASN A 891 30.80 6.89 -37.88
CA ASN A 891 30.42 5.51 -38.20
C ASN A 891 29.14 5.38 -39.05
N GLY A 892 28.44 6.49 -39.29
CA GLY A 892 27.17 6.52 -40.01
C GLY A 892 25.96 6.10 -39.16
N ILE A 893 24.80 6.09 -39.81
CA ILE A 893 23.50 5.70 -39.25
C ILE A 893 22.91 4.62 -40.14
N GLN A 894 23.00 3.36 -39.70
CA GLN A 894 22.58 2.18 -40.46
C GLN A 894 21.05 1.99 -40.43
N GLY A 895 20.49 1.92 -39.23
CA GLY A 895 19.07 1.65 -38.99
C GLY A 895 18.75 1.72 -37.49
N PHE A 896 17.46 1.76 -37.15
CA PHE A 896 16.96 1.80 -35.78
C PHE A 896 16.15 0.56 -35.44
N ALA A 897 15.98 0.26 -34.15
CA ALA A 897 15.13 -0.83 -33.71
C ALA A 897 14.44 -0.53 -32.37
N ARG A 898 13.30 -1.17 -32.16
CA ARG A 898 12.59 -1.16 -30.87
C ARG A 898 12.03 -2.53 -30.55
N SER A 899 11.79 -2.81 -29.27
CA SER A 899 10.98 -3.98 -28.91
C SER A 899 9.51 -3.74 -29.29
N MET A 900 8.79 -4.80 -29.67
CA MET A 900 7.42 -4.74 -30.18
C MET A 900 6.43 -3.95 -29.29
N PRO A 901 6.49 -4.04 -27.94
CA PRO A 901 5.63 -3.24 -27.06
C PRO A 901 5.95 -1.74 -27.03
N THR A 902 7.17 -1.35 -27.38
CA THR A 902 7.62 0.05 -27.38
C THR A 902 6.85 0.86 -28.43
N ALA A 903 6.50 2.12 -28.14
CA ALA A 903 5.67 2.94 -29.02
C ALA A 903 6.33 3.17 -30.39
N SER A 904 5.50 3.33 -31.42
CA SER A 904 5.94 3.38 -32.83
C SER A 904 6.58 4.71 -33.28
N ALA A 905 6.93 5.59 -32.33
CA ALA A 905 7.50 6.93 -32.61
C ALA A 905 8.80 6.88 -33.42
N VAL A 906 9.71 5.95 -33.10
CA VAL A 906 10.99 5.79 -33.84
C VAL A 906 10.77 5.32 -35.28
N ASP A 907 9.69 4.60 -35.56
CA ASP A 907 9.31 4.12 -36.90
C ASP A 907 8.98 5.32 -37.81
N LEU A 908 8.32 6.34 -37.26
CA LEU A 908 8.00 7.59 -37.96
C LEU A 908 9.27 8.37 -38.31
N VAL A 909 10.24 8.41 -37.39
CA VAL A 909 11.57 9.01 -37.61
C VAL A 909 12.34 8.26 -38.68
N GLY A 910 12.43 6.93 -38.57
CA GLY A 910 13.10 6.08 -39.55
C GLY A 910 12.52 6.22 -40.96
N LYS A 911 11.18 6.16 -41.07
CA LYS A 911 10.45 6.37 -42.33
C LYS A 911 10.72 7.76 -42.94
N LYS A 912 10.86 8.80 -42.12
CA LYS A 912 11.18 10.17 -42.56
C LYS A 912 12.64 10.32 -43.02
N LEU A 913 13.56 9.62 -42.35
CA LEU A 913 15.01 9.65 -42.64
C LEU A 913 15.47 8.59 -43.65
N GLY A 914 14.55 7.76 -44.18
CA GLY A 914 14.88 6.67 -45.11
C GLY A 914 15.75 5.57 -44.49
N LYS A 915 15.61 5.31 -43.19
CA LYS A 915 16.38 4.30 -42.45
C LYS A 915 15.61 2.99 -42.30
N GLU A 916 16.35 1.89 -42.20
CA GLU A 916 15.77 0.59 -41.88
C GLU A 916 15.27 0.58 -40.42
N ILE A 917 14.12 -0.06 -40.17
CA ILE A 917 13.46 -0.15 -38.87
C ILE A 917 13.16 -1.61 -38.55
N PHE A 918 13.60 -2.07 -37.38
CA PHE A 918 13.28 -3.39 -36.85
C PHE A 918 12.36 -3.32 -35.65
N GLU A 919 11.30 -4.10 -35.71
CA GLU A 919 10.47 -4.44 -34.56
C GLU A 919 10.86 -5.85 -34.11
N VAL A 920 11.44 -5.96 -32.91
CA VAL A 920 11.97 -7.23 -32.36
C VAL A 920 11.19 -7.63 -31.09
N PRO A 921 11.29 -8.86 -30.58
CA PRO A 921 10.72 -9.20 -29.28
C PRO A 921 11.46 -8.49 -28.14
N THR A 922 10.83 -8.36 -26.97
CA THR A 922 11.49 -7.81 -25.78
C THR A 922 12.70 -8.67 -25.36
N GLY A 923 13.81 -8.03 -24.99
CA GLY A 923 15.05 -8.69 -24.60
C GLY A 923 16.20 -8.34 -25.54
N TRP A 924 17.28 -7.77 -24.99
CA TRP A 924 18.29 -7.05 -25.77
C TRP A 924 19.10 -7.88 -26.77
N LYS A 925 19.14 -9.22 -26.58
CA LYS A 925 19.83 -10.19 -27.46
C LYS A 925 19.48 -10.04 -28.96
N TYR A 926 18.22 -9.73 -29.30
CA TYR A 926 17.79 -9.56 -30.69
C TYR A 926 18.39 -8.30 -31.36
N PHE A 927 18.64 -7.24 -30.58
CA PHE A 927 19.38 -6.08 -31.09
C PHE A 927 20.85 -6.44 -31.33
N GLY A 928 21.44 -7.28 -30.47
CA GLY A 928 22.82 -7.76 -30.61
C GLY A 928 23.10 -8.35 -32.00
N ASN A 929 22.27 -9.30 -32.43
CA ASN A 929 22.31 -9.87 -33.79
C ASN A 929 22.33 -8.79 -34.89
N LEU A 930 21.41 -7.82 -34.82
CA LEU A 930 21.26 -6.76 -35.82
C LEU A 930 22.44 -5.76 -35.80
N MET A 931 23.06 -5.53 -34.64
CA MET A 931 24.26 -4.71 -34.50
C MET A 931 25.51 -5.42 -35.04
N ASP A 932 25.64 -6.73 -34.79
CA ASP A 932 26.77 -7.54 -35.29
C ASP A 932 26.66 -7.78 -36.81
N ALA A 933 25.45 -7.85 -37.36
CA ALA A 933 25.20 -7.81 -38.80
C ALA A 933 25.36 -6.40 -39.44
N GLY A 934 25.71 -5.38 -38.65
CA GLY A 934 25.95 -4.01 -39.15
C GLY A 934 24.71 -3.31 -39.72
N ARG A 935 23.50 -3.69 -39.29
CA ARG A 935 22.23 -3.09 -39.76
C ARG A 935 21.58 -2.16 -38.73
N LEU A 936 21.97 -2.28 -37.46
CA LEU A 936 21.44 -1.50 -36.34
C LEU A 936 22.52 -0.59 -35.73
N CYS A 937 22.17 0.67 -35.50
CA CYS A 937 23.02 1.62 -34.79
C CYS A 937 22.44 2.15 -33.47
N LEU A 938 21.12 2.26 -33.34
CA LEU A 938 20.41 2.79 -32.15
C LEU A 938 19.15 1.96 -31.88
N CYS A 939 18.93 1.58 -30.63
CA CYS A 939 17.70 0.91 -30.21
C CYS A 939 17.27 1.22 -28.78
N GLY A 940 16.05 0.82 -28.45
CA GLY A 940 15.48 0.99 -27.11
C GLY A 940 14.28 0.10 -26.82
N GLU A 941 13.90 0.09 -25.56
CA GLU A 941 12.78 -0.66 -24.99
C GLU A 941 11.98 0.27 -24.06
N GLU A 942 10.65 0.21 -24.11
CA GLU A 942 9.75 1.02 -23.26
C GLU A 942 10.03 0.92 -21.76
N SER A 943 10.65 -0.18 -21.32
CA SER A 943 11.15 -0.41 -19.97
C SER A 943 12.43 0.37 -19.68
N PHE A 944 12.41 1.69 -19.92
CA PHE A 944 13.50 2.64 -19.65
C PHE A 944 14.85 2.29 -20.31
N GLY A 945 14.83 1.54 -21.41
CA GLY A 945 16.02 1.04 -22.07
C GLY A 945 16.39 1.82 -23.33
N THR A 946 17.64 2.26 -23.43
CA THR A 946 18.19 2.89 -24.65
C THR A 946 19.65 2.49 -24.81
N GLY A 947 20.14 2.36 -26.04
CA GLY A 947 21.53 2.00 -26.31
C GLY A 947 21.87 2.05 -27.79
N SER A 948 23.16 1.87 -28.10
CA SER A 948 23.68 1.92 -29.46
C SER A 948 24.77 0.89 -29.69
N ASN A 949 25.19 0.70 -30.95
CA ASN A 949 26.12 -0.37 -31.35
C ASN A 949 27.59 -0.21 -30.87
N HIS A 950 27.87 0.78 -30.02
CA HIS A 950 29.13 0.90 -29.28
C HIS A 950 29.39 -0.33 -28.38
N ILE A 951 28.38 -0.77 -27.63
CA ILE A 951 28.38 -1.99 -26.82
C ILE A 951 27.31 -3.00 -27.32
N ARG A 952 26.98 -4.02 -26.52
CA ARG A 952 25.88 -4.98 -26.80
C ARG A 952 24.91 -5.11 -25.63
N GLU A 953 24.77 -4.04 -24.85
CA GLU A 953 23.78 -3.87 -23.79
C GLU A 953 23.05 -2.52 -23.94
N LYS A 954 22.01 -2.31 -23.14
CA LYS A 954 21.50 -0.94 -22.89
C LYS A 954 22.56 -0.13 -22.14
N ASP A 955 22.47 1.20 -22.20
CA ASP A 955 23.36 2.09 -21.46
C ASP A 955 22.62 3.38 -21.07
N GLY A 956 22.30 3.50 -19.78
CA GLY A 956 21.59 4.65 -19.26
C GLY A 956 22.41 5.94 -19.26
N ILE A 957 23.71 5.86 -18.95
CA ILE A 957 24.60 7.03 -18.89
C ILE A 957 24.86 7.56 -20.31
N TRP A 958 25.06 6.67 -21.29
CA TRP A 958 25.12 7.01 -22.70
C TRP A 958 23.85 7.75 -23.16
N ALA A 959 22.67 7.33 -22.71
CA ALA A 959 21.41 7.99 -23.07
C ALA A 959 21.29 9.41 -22.49
N VAL A 960 21.77 9.65 -21.26
CA VAL A 960 21.86 11.01 -20.68
C VAL A 960 22.88 11.87 -21.43
N LEU A 961 24.04 11.32 -21.79
CA LEU A 961 25.05 12.04 -22.60
C LEU A 961 24.54 12.36 -24.02
N ALA A 962 23.71 11.49 -24.60
CA ALA A 962 23.00 11.77 -25.85
C ALA A 962 22.01 12.93 -25.67
N TRP A 963 21.16 12.91 -24.63
CA TRP A 963 20.23 14.01 -24.34
C TRP A 963 20.95 15.34 -24.10
N LEU A 964 22.04 15.36 -23.33
CA LEU A 964 22.85 16.57 -23.15
C LEU A 964 23.47 17.06 -24.47
N SER A 965 23.89 16.16 -25.36
CA SER A 965 24.38 16.52 -26.70
C SER A 965 23.29 17.17 -27.55
N ILE A 966 22.05 16.69 -27.46
CA ILE A 966 20.90 17.22 -28.19
C ILE A 966 20.48 18.59 -27.63
N MET A 967 20.43 18.75 -26.30
CA MET A 967 20.16 20.04 -25.66
C MET A 967 21.23 21.08 -25.99
N GLN A 968 22.52 20.69 -25.96
CA GLN A 968 23.63 21.53 -26.40
C GLN A 968 23.50 21.94 -27.88
N HIS A 969 23.18 20.99 -28.76
CA HIS A 969 23.09 21.20 -30.20
C HIS A 969 21.90 22.09 -30.60
N THR A 970 20.73 21.91 -29.97
CA THR A 970 19.51 22.66 -30.28
C THR A 970 19.39 24.00 -29.54
N GLY A 971 20.06 24.15 -28.40
CA GLY A 971 19.89 25.30 -27.50
C GLY A 971 18.50 25.36 -26.84
N LYS A 972 17.76 24.24 -26.79
CA LYS A 972 16.39 24.15 -26.28
C LYS A 972 16.29 23.28 -25.03
N GLY A 973 15.26 23.54 -24.21
CA GLY A 973 14.86 22.64 -23.12
C GLY A 973 14.15 21.38 -23.63
N ILE A 974 14.11 20.34 -22.80
CA ILE A 974 13.55 19.01 -23.13
C ILE A 974 12.10 19.08 -23.64
N GLU A 975 11.26 19.90 -23.00
CA GLU A 975 9.86 20.06 -23.41
C GLU A 975 9.73 20.70 -24.81
N ASP A 976 10.55 21.71 -25.14
CA ASP A 976 10.55 22.34 -26.46
C ASP A 976 11.11 21.42 -27.55
N ILE A 977 12.06 20.55 -27.20
CA ILE A 977 12.58 19.50 -28.09
C ILE A 977 11.45 18.50 -28.41
N LEU A 978 10.67 18.07 -27.42
CA LEU A 978 9.56 17.14 -27.63
C LEU A 978 8.36 17.77 -28.34
N LYS A 979 7.97 18.99 -28.00
CA LYS A 979 6.93 19.75 -28.74
C LYS A 979 7.32 19.92 -30.22
N ASN A 980 8.60 20.17 -30.50
CA ASN A 980 9.16 20.24 -31.85
C ASN A 980 9.20 18.87 -32.55
N HIS A 981 9.47 17.79 -31.81
CA HIS A 981 9.42 16.43 -32.35
C HIS A 981 7.98 16.06 -32.76
N TRP A 982 7.02 16.23 -31.85
CA TRP A 982 5.63 15.89 -32.09
C TRP A 982 4.98 16.73 -33.21
N SER A 983 5.41 17.98 -33.43
CA SER A 983 4.91 18.78 -34.56
C SER A 983 5.46 18.36 -35.93
N ILE A 984 6.55 17.58 -35.98
CA ILE A 984 7.13 17.00 -37.21
C ILE A 984 6.54 15.62 -37.51
N TYR A 985 6.31 14.82 -36.47
CA TYR A 985 5.99 13.39 -36.59
C TYR A 985 4.55 13.01 -36.23
N GLY A 986 3.81 13.88 -35.54
CA GLY A 986 2.69 13.45 -34.69
C GLY A 986 3.21 12.93 -33.34
N ARG A 987 2.29 12.53 -32.45
CA ARG A 987 2.61 11.99 -31.13
C ARG A 987 2.04 10.59 -30.96
N ASN A 988 2.90 9.67 -30.56
CA ASN A 988 2.50 8.39 -29.99
C ASN A 988 2.26 8.58 -28.49
N TYR A 989 1.01 8.79 -28.09
CA TYR A 989 0.66 8.72 -26.67
C TYR A 989 0.85 7.28 -26.20
N PHE A 990 1.64 7.11 -25.15
CA PHE A 990 2.02 5.79 -24.66
C PHE A 990 1.74 5.62 -23.16
N THR A 991 1.34 4.42 -22.75
CA THR A 991 1.43 3.96 -21.36
C THR A 991 1.59 2.44 -21.30
N ARG A 992 2.22 1.94 -20.23
CA ARG A 992 2.18 0.55 -19.80
C ARG A 992 1.42 0.42 -18.49
N TYR A 993 0.45 -0.51 -18.47
CA TYR A 993 -0.30 -0.93 -17.29
C TYR A 993 0.19 -2.34 -16.91
N ASP A 994 0.89 -2.45 -15.78
CA ASP A 994 1.32 -3.75 -15.24
C ASP A 994 0.34 -4.21 -14.17
N TYR A 995 -0.24 -5.39 -14.37
CA TYR A 995 -1.08 -6.10 -13.41
C TYR A 995 -0.26 -7.24 -12.83
N GLU A 996 0.42 -6.96 -11.72
CA GLU A 996 1.42 -7.84 -11.09
C GLU A 996 0.79 -8.75 -10.04
N GLU A 997 1.41 -9.90 -9.79
CA GLU A 997 0.94 -10.91 -8.82
C GLU A 997 -0.48 -11.43 -9.13
N CYS A 998 -0.80 -11.59 -10.42
CA CYS A 998 -2.03 -12.21 -10.88
C CYS A 998 -1.82 -13.74 -11.00
N ASP A 999 -2.88 -14.51 -10.76
CA ASP A 999 -2.82 -15.97 -10.85
C ASP A 999 -2.54 -16.42 -12.29
N LEU A 1000 -1.56 -17.30 -12.45
CA LEU A 1000 -1.05 -17.67 -13.76
C LEU A 1000 -2.09 -18.39 -14.63
N GLU A 1001 -2.99 -19.18 -14.05
CA GLU A 1001 -3.96 -19.97 -14.83
C GLU A 1001 -5.08 -19.11 -15.45
N PRO A 1002 -5.78 -18.23 -14.70
CA PRO A 1002 -6.70 -17.28 -15.30
C PRO A 1002 -6.02 -16.35 -16.31
N CYS A 1003 -4.77 -15.94 -16.09
CA CYS A 1003 -4.01 -15.14 -17.04
C CYS A 1003 -3.70 -15.91 -18.34
N ASN A 1004 -3.32 -17.19 -18.26
CA ASN A 1004 -3.16 -18.06 -19.44
C ASN A 1004 -4.48 -18.19 -20.22
N GLN A 1005 -5.61 -18.37 -19.52
CA GLN A 1005 -6.94 -18.47 -20.13
C GLN A 1005 -7.39 -17.16 -20.80
N MET A 1006 -7.10 -16.01 -20.17
CA MET A 1006 -7.31 -14.69 -20.76
C MET A 1006 -6.52 -14.54 -22.06
N MET A 1007 -5.21 -14.83 -22.03
CA MET A 1007 -4.34 -14.73 -23.20
C MET A 1007 -4.79 -15.67 -24.32
N ALA A 1008 -5.15 -16.92 -24.02
CA ALA A 1008 -5.66 -17.87 -25.03
C ALA A 1008 -7.02 -17.44 -25.61
N THR A 1009 -7.90 -16.83 -24.79
CA THR A 1009 -9.19 -16.30 -25.21
C THR A 1009 -9.01 -15.08 -26.12
N MET A 1010 -8.12 -14.15 -25.76
CA MET A 1010 -7.78 -12.99 -26.58
C MET A 1010 -7.08 -13.42 -27.88
N GLU A 1011 -6.09 -14.33 -27.84
CA GLU A 1011 -5.40 -14.88 -29.02
C GLU A 1011 -6.41 -15.44 -30.02
N LYS A 1012 -7.33 -16.30 -29.56
CA LYS A 1012 -8.41 -16.86 -30.40
C LYS A 1012 -9.35 -15.79 -30.97
N THR A 1013 -9.63 -14.73 -30.21
CA THR A 1013 -10.57 -13.68 -30.61
C THR A 1013 -9.97 -12.74 -31.66
N ILE A 1014 -8.69 -12.36 -31.51
CA ILE A 1014 -8.03 -11.40 -32.39
C ILE A 1014 -7.46 -12.03 -33.66
N THR A 1015 -7.16 -13.33 -33.65
CA THR A 1015 -6.65 -14.06 -34.84
C THR A 1015 -7.76 -14.65 -35.72
N ASP A 1016 -9.03 -14.47 -35.36
CA ASP A 1016 -10.15 -14.82 -36.23
C ASP A 1016 -10.15 -13.94 -37.51
N PRO A 1017 -10.32 -14.52 -38.73
CA PRO A 1017 -10.27 -13.74 -39.98
C PRO A 1017 -11.31 -12.60 -40.09
N SER A 1018 -12.40 -12.65 -39.31
CA SER A 1018 -13.37 -11.55 -39.25
C SER A 1018 -12.93 -10.39 -38.36
N PHE A 1019 -11.83 -10.52 -37.60
CA PHE A 1019 -11.35 -9.48 -36.68
C PHE A 1019 -10.63 -8.34 -37.41
N ALA A 1020 -9.91 -8.64 -38.48
CA ALA A 1020 -9.36 -7.63 -39.38
C ALA A 1020 -10.51 -6.83 -40.04
N GLY A 1021 -10.38 -5.50 -40.05
CA GLY A 1021 -11.41 -4.59 -40.55
C GLY A 1021 -12.55 -4.27 -39.58
N LYS A 1022 -12.62 -4.88 -38.38
CA LYS A 1022 -13.56 -4.44 -37.32
C LYS A 1022 -13.23 -3.03 -36.86
N GLU A 1023 -14.26 -2.30 -36.44
CA GLU A 1023 -14.14 -0.92 -35.96
C GLU A 1023 -14.66 -0.84 -34.53
N PHE A 1024 -13.84 -0.28 -33.63
CA PHE A 1024 -14.13 -0.11 -32.21
C PHE A 1024 -14.14 1.38 -31.87
N SER A 1025 -15.13 1.84 -31.10
CA SER A 1025 -15.31 3.26 -30.79
C SER A 1025 -15.45 3.49 -29.29
N SER A 1026 -14.68 4.43 -28.74
CA SER A 1026 -14.79 4.87 -27.33
C SER A 1026 -14.42 6.35 -27.22
N GLY A 1027 -15.00 7.06 -26.26
CA GLY A 1027 -14.70 8.48 -25.98
C GLY A 1027 -14.87 9.45 -27.17
N GLY A 1028 -15.58 9.05 -28.23
CA GLY A 1028 -15.71 9.82 -29.47
C GLY A 1028 -14.60 9.60 -30.52
N LYS A 1029 -13.57 8.80 -30.25
CA LYS A 1029 -12.58 8.34 -31.24
C LYS A 1029 -12.94 6.92 -31.71
N SER A 1030 -12.66 6.63 -32.97
CA SER A 1030 -12.88 5.31 -33.57
C SER A 1030 -11.61 4.73 -34.16
N TYR A 1031 -11.47 3.41 -34.05
CA TYR A 1031 -10.26 2.66 -34.34
C TYR A 1031 -10.60 1.41 -35.17
N LYS A 1032 -10.16 1.40 -36.44
CA LYS A 1032 -10.40 0.30 -37.38
C LYS A 1032 -9.19 -0.63 -37.46
N VAL A 1033 -9.39 -1.91 -37.16
CA VAL A 1033 -8.32 -2.91 -37.06
C VAL A 1033 -7.72 -3.18 -38.45
N LYS A 1034 -6.41 -2.98 -38.57
CA LYS A 1034 -5.62 -3.24 -39.77
C LYS A 1034 -5.03 -4.64 -39.76
N VAL A 1035 -4.46 -5.05 -38.63
CA VAL A 1035 -3.87 -6.37 -38.36
C VAL A 1035 -4.08 -6.68 -36.87
N ALA A 1036 -4.31 -7.94 -36.52
CA ALA A 1036 -4.09 -8.42 -35.17
C ALA A 1036 -3.44 -9.80 -35.22
N ASP A 1037 -2.48 -10.05 -34.33
CA ASP A 1037 -1.59 -11.20 -34.35
C ASP A 1037 -1.07 -11.57 -32.96
N ASN A 1038 -0.56 -12.80 -32.80
CA ASN A 1038 0.39 -13.10 -31.73
C ASN A 1038 1.80 -12.99 -32.31
N PHE A 1039 2.55 -12.00 -31.86
CA PHE A 1039 3.78 -11.57 -32.52
C PHE A 1039 4.80 -12.70 -32.64
N ALA A 1040 5.29 -12.89 -33.86
CA ALA A 1040 6.37 -13.79 -34.19
C ALA A 1040 7.45 -13.04 -34.96
N TYR A 1041 8.70 -13.28 -34.58
CA TYR A 1041 9.88 -12.66 -35.19
C TYR A 1041 10.78 -13.76 -35.76
N THR A 1042 11.08 -13.67 -37.05
CA THR A 1042 12.15 -14.45 -37.69
C THR A 1042 13.37 -13.55 -37.78
N ASP A 1043 14.45 -13.91 -37.10
CA ASP A 1043 15.65 -13.10 -37.09
C ASP A 1043 16.26 -13.01 -38.51
N PRO A 1044 16.54 -11.81 -39.03
CA PRO A 1044 16.99 -11.66 -40.40
C PRO A 1044 18.48 -12.00 -40.56
N VAL A 1045 19.22 -12.27 -39.49
CA VAL A 1045 20.63 -12.67 -39.47
C VAL A 1045 20.72 -14.20 -39.34
N ASP A 1046 20.34 -14.77 -38.20
CA ASP A 1046 20.56 -16.20 -37.89
C ASP A 1046 19.39 -17.13 -38.28
N LYS A 1047 18.24 -16.56 -38.67
CA LYS A 1047 17.00 -17.26 -39.07
C LYS A 1047 16.30 -18.04 -37.96
N SER A 1048 16.66 -17.82 -36.69
CA SER A 1048 15.87 -18.28 -35.55
C SER A 1048 14.46 -17.66 -35.57
N VAL A 1049 13.48 -18.36 -34.97
CA VAL A 1049 12.07 -17.93 -34.97
C VAL A 1049 11.56 -17.90 -33.53
N ALA A 1050 11.34 -16.69 -33.02
CA ALA A 1050 10.70 -16.45 -31.73
C ALA A 1050 9.20 -16.26 -31.93
N THR A 1051 8.39 -17.26 -31.57
CA THR A 1051 6.91 -17.20 -31.64
C THR A 1051 6.29 -16.81 -30.30
N LYS A 1052 5.00 -16.45 -30.30
CA LYS A 1052 4.20 -16.15 -29.10
C LYS A 1052 4.75 -15.02 -28.20
N GLN A 1053 5.35 -13.99 -28.81
CA GLN A 1053 6.07 -12.96 -28.09
C GLN A 1053 5.18 -11.84 -27.51
N GLY A 1054 3.89 -11.81 -27.88
CA GLY A 1054 2.88 -10.90 -27.34
C GLY A 1054 1.70 -10.74 -28.28
N LEU A 1055 0.49 -10.66 -27.72
CA LEU A 1055 -0.73 -10.38 -28.49
C LEU A 1055 -0.75 -8.91 -28.89
N ARG A 1056 -1.15 -8.63 -30.13
CA ARG A 1056 -1.10 -7.29 -30.70
C ARG A 1056 -2.30 -7.02 -31.59
N ILE A 1057 -2.81 -5.80 -31.51
CA ILE A 1057 -3.79 -5.23 -32.42
C ILE A 1057 -3.19 -3.93 -32.96
N VAL A 1058 -3.16 -3.77 -34.28
CA VAL A 1058 -2.68 -2.58 -34.99
C VAL A 1058 -3.86 -1.98 -35.77
N PHE A 1059 -4.07 -0.69 -35.63
CA PHE A 1059 -5.18 0.04 -36.26
C PHE A 1059 -4.72 0.82 -37.50
N GLU A 1060 -5.67 1.25 -38.35
CA GLU A 1060 -5.38 1.93 -39.63
C GLU A 1060 -4.77 3.33 -39.47
N ASP A 1061 -5.04 4.01 -38.34
CA ASP A 1061 -4.46 5.30 -37.96
C ASP A 1061 -2.99 5.21 -37.52
N GLY A 1062 -2.52 4.02 -37.16
CA GLY A 1062 -1.20 3.77 -36.57
C GLY A 1062 -1.23 3.46 -35.07
N SER A 1063 -2.38 3.59 -34.41
CA SER A 1063 -2.54 3.21 -33.00
C SER A 1063 -2.40 1.69 -32.81
N ARG A 1064 -2.03 1.25 -31.60
CA ARG A 1064 -1.84 -0.16 -31.24
C ARG A 1064 -2.25 -0.46 -29.81
N ILE A 1065 -2.71 -1.69 -29.60
CA ILE A 1065 -2.83 -2.35 -28.30
C ILE A 1065 -1.87 -3.55 -28.32
N VAL A 1066 -1.08 -3.73 -27.26
CA VAL A 1066 -0.25 -4.93 -27.07
C VAL A 1066 -0.54 -5.50 -25.69
N MET A 1067 -0.60 -6.83 -25.57
CA MET A 1067 -0.71 -7.53 -24.29
C MET A 1067 0.33 -8.64 -24.20
N ARG A 1068 1.05 -8.71 -23.09
CA ARG A 1068 2.05 -9.75 -22.79
C ARG A 1068 1.82 -10.32 -21.40
N LEU A 1069 2.23 -11.56 -21.21
CA LEU A 1069 2.25 -12.24 -19.92
C LEU A 1069 3.70 -12.52 -19.55
N SER A 1070 4.12 -12.13 -18.35
CA SER A 1070 5.45 -12.41 -17.81
C SER A 1070 5.35 -13.35 -16.62
N GLY A 1071 6.16 -14.41 -16.60
CA GLY A 1071 6.32 -15.32 -15.46
C GLY A 1071 7.60 -15.05 -14.66
N THR A 1072 8.05 -13.79 -14.63
CA THR A 1072 9.35 -13.38 -14.06
C THR A 1072 9.28 -12.91 -12.61
N GLY A 1073 8.10 -12.91 -11.99
CA GLY A 1073 7.94 -12.61 -10.56
C GLY A 1073 8.18 -13.85 -9.69
N SER A 1074 8.74 -13.65 -8.51
CA SER A 1074 8.84 -14.69 -7.47
C SER A 1074 7.51 -15.01 -6.79
N SER A 1075 6.45 -14.23 -7.06
CA SER A 1075 5.16 -14.24 -6.39
C SER A 1075 3.93 -14.38 -7.32
N GLY A 1076 4.11 -14.54 -8.63
CA GLY A 1076 2.99 -14.75 -9.56
C GLY A 1076 3.26 -14.34 -11.01
N ALA A 1077 2.20 -14.21 -11.80
CA ALA A 1077 2.28 -13.74 -13.18
C ALA A 1077 1.99 -12.23 -13.27
N THR A 1078 2.63 -11.55 -14.23
CA THR A 1078 2.36 -10.15 -14.55
C THR A 1078 1.76 -10.04 -15.94
N VAL A 1079 0.51 -9.57 -16.02
CA VAL A 1079 -0.07 -9.13 -17.31
C VAL A 1079 0.40 -7.71 -17.58
N ARG A 1080 1.06 -7.50 -18.72
CA ARG A 1080 1.48 -6.18 -19.20
C ARG A 1080 0.61 -5.75 -20.37
N LEU A 1081 -0.21 -4.73 -20.16
CA LEU A 1081 -1.01 -4.07 -21.19
C LEU A 1081 -0.30 -2.79 -21.63
N TYR A 1082 -0.06 -2.66 -22.94
CA TYR A 1082 0.59 -1.49 -23.53
C TYR A 1082 -0.38 -0.83 -24.51
N ILE A 1083 -0.47 0.50 -24.44
CA ILE A 1083 -1.35 1.31 -25.27
C ILE A 1083 -0.50 2.34 -26.01
N ASP A 1084 -0.59 2.36 -27.33
CA ASP A 1084 0.09 3.30 -28.24
C ASP A 1084 -1.01 4.00 -29.06
N SER A 1085 -1.51 5.15 -28.59
CA SER A 1085 -2.53 5.93 -29.29
C SER A 1085 -1.84 7.01 -30.14
N TYR A 1086 -1.86 6.85 -31.45
CA TYR A 1086 -1.27 7.84 -32.36
C TYR A 1086 -2.22 9.02 -32.56
N GLU A 1087 -1.67 10.22 -32.45
CA GLU A 1087 -2.35 11.50 -32.66
C GLU A 1087 -1.51 12.38 -33.59
N LYS A 1088 -2.06 12.72 -34.74
CA LYS A 1088 -1.37 13.58 -35.72
C LYS A 1088 -1.45 15.05 -35.35
N ASP A 1089 -2.63 15.51 -34.93
CA ASP A 1089 -2.95 16.93 -34.82
C ASP A 1089 -3.10 17.38 -33.35
N ASN A 1090 -3.71 16.57 -32.47
CA ASN A 1090 -3.83 16.89 -31.04
C ASN A 1090 -2.65 16.34 -30.22
N VAL A 1091 -1.46 16.87 -30.45
CA VAL A 1091 -0.21 16.38 -29.82
C VAL A 1091 0.07 16.93 -28.41
N LEU A 1092 -0.73 17.91 -27.94
CA LEU A 1092 -0.53 18.60 -26.65
C LEU A 1092 -1.59 18.25 -25.59
N GLY A 1093 -2.57 17.40 -25.90
CA GLY A 1093 -3.52 16.87 -24.92
C GLY A 1093 -2.85 16.08 -23.78
N GLN A 1094 -3.55 15.96 -22.64
CA GLN A 1094 -3.08 15.16 -21.50
C GLN A 1094 -3.11 13.66 -21.83
N ALA A 1095 -2.01 12.95 -21.58
CA ALA A 1095 -1.86 11.55 -22.00
C ALA A 1095 -2.96 10.64 -21.44
N SER A 1096 -3.29 10.76 -20.14
CA SER A 1096 -4.36 10.00 -19.48
C SER A 1096 -5.73 10.14 -20.17
N VAL A 1097 -6.01 11.31 -20.76
CA VAL A 1097 -7.25 11.55 -21.52
C VAL A 1097 -7.16 10.97 -22.93
N MET A 1098 -6.05 11.18 -23.64
CA MET A 1098 -5.85 10.72 -25.02
C MET A 1098 -5.71 9.20 -25.14
N LEU A 1099 -5.29 8.53 -24.06
CA LEU A 1099 -5.16 7.07 -23.97
C LEU A 1099 -6.47 6.36 -23.56
N LYS A 1100 -7.34 7.03 -22.79
CA LYS A 1100 -8.54 6.44 -22.19
C LYS A 1100 -9.43 5.68 -23.20
N PRO A 1101 -9.73 6.19 -24.41
CA PRO A 1101 -10.52 5.44 -25.39
C PRO A 1101 -9.92 4.07 -25.76
N LEU A 1102 -8.60 3.99 -25.89
CA LEU A 1102 -7.90 2.79 -26.35
C LEU A 1102 -7.62 1.81 -25.20
N ILE A 1103 -7.46 2.33 -23.96
CA ILE A 1103 -7.51 1.54 -22.73
C ILE A 1103 -8.86 0.82 -22.60
N ASP A 1104 -9.97 1.53 -22.80
CA ASP A 1104 -11.32 0.95 -22.66
C ASP A 1104 -11.56 -0.19 -23.67
N ILE A 1105 -11.18 0.03 -24.94
CA ILE A 1105 -11.25 -0.99 -26.00
C ILE A 1105 -10.35 -2.19 -25.66
N ALA A 1106 -9.16 -1.97 -25.09
CA ALA A 1106 -8.28 -3.07 -24.68
C ALA A 1106 -8.86 -3.91 -23.54
N LEU A 1107 -9.50 -3.27 -22.55
CA LEU A 1107 -10.15 -3.95 -21.43
C LEU A 1107 -11.42 -4.71 -21.87
N GLU A 1108 -12.17 -4.18 -22.82
CA GLU A 1108 -13.30 -4.86 -23.45
C GLU A 1108 -12.86 -6.14 -24.18
N ILE A 1109 -11.87 -6.04 -25.08
CA ILE A 1109 -11.42 -7.15 -25.93
C ILE A 1109 -10.75 -8.26 -25.11
N SER A 1110 -9.93 -7.89 -24.11
CA SER A 1110 -9.22 -8.86 -23.25
C SER A 1110 -10.11 -9.47 -22.16
N GLN A 1111 -11.16 -8.77 -21.74
CA GLN A 1111 -11.94 -9.05 -20.52
C GLN A 1111 -11.04 -9.14 -19.26
N LEU A 1112 -9.91 -8.41 -19.24
CA LEU A 1112 -8.86 -8.55 -18.22
C LEU A 1112 -9.36 -8.53 -16.77
N PRO A 1113 -10.28 -7.62 -16.34
CA PRO A 1113 -10.76 -7.61 -14.95
C PRO A 1113 -11.51 -8.88 -14.54
N LYS A 1114 -12.19 -9.54 -15.49
CA LYS A 1114 -12.93 -10.80 -15.25
C LYS A 1114 -11.99 -11.99 -15.04
N PHE A 1115 -10.83 -12.01 -15.70
CA PHE A 1115 -9.85 -13.09 -15.55
C PHE A 1115 -8.88 -12.86 -14.39
N THR A 1116 -8.44 -11.61 -14.18
CA THR A 1116 -7.41 -11.28 -13.16
C THR A 1116 -7.99 -10.86 -11.81
N GLY A 1117 -9.30 -10.56 -11.74
CA GLY A 1117 -9.92 -9.88 -10.59
C GLY A 1117 -9.51 -8.40 -10.43
N ARG A 1118 -8.63 -7.88 -11.30
CA ARG A 1118 -8.04 -6.53 -11.15
C ARG A 1118 -8.82 -5.48 -11.94
N ASN A 1119 -9.50 -4.60 -11.21
CA ASN A 1119 -10.17 -3.42 -11.79
C ASN A 1119 -9.22 -2.24 -12.06
N ALA A 1120 -7.95 -2.31 -11.63
CA ALA A 1120 -6.90 -1.33 -11.85
C ALA A 1120 -5.53 -2.04 -11.95
N PRO A 1121 -4.54 -1.49 -12.68
CA PRO A 1121 -3.17 -2.01 -12.68
C PRO A 1121 -2.48 -1.82 -11.32
N THR A 1122 -1.44 -2.61 -11.07
CA THR A 1122 -0.52 -2.41 -9.93
C THR A 1122 0.40 -1.23 -10.18
N VAL A 1123 0.96 -1.11 -11.40
CA VAL A 1123 1.88 -0.04 -11.80
C VAL A 1123 1.43 0.57 -13.13
N ILE A 1124 1.59 1.89 -13.26
CA ILE A 1124 1.40 2.65 -14.51
C ILE A 1124 2.73 3.33 -14.87
N THR A 1125 3.14 3.21 -16.14
CA THR A 1125 4.30 3.89 -16.74
C THR A 1125 3.87 4.68 -17.96
#